data_AF-A0A843K2T6-F1
#
_entry.id   AF-A0A843K2T6-F1
#
_cell.length_a   1.000
_cell.length_b   1.000
_cell.length_c   1.000
_cell.angle_alpha   90.00
_cell.angle_beta   90.00
_cell.angle_gamma   90.00
#
_symmetry.space_group_name_H-M   'P 1'
#
loop_
_entity.id
_entity.type
_entity.pdbx_description
1 polymer ?
#
loop_
_entity_poly.entity_id
_entity_poly.type
_entity_poly.pdbx_seq_one_letter_code
_entity_poly.pdbx_strand_id
1 'polypeptide(L)'
;MSFVIDPPLLLLCGLAIYFLGQRLKWSRHAKIVVGLAVALVFIVFSFLLYADIIDCAFPFFSELSGSRFMFHSDITGIEKSEVPKIIVLFLFLLYPIWILAGYSIPMLLKKRSRVSKEVFSYSEVKSRKGAGPESTGQIDRGSQSEPLEADSGAYSLGEEEKASDSAKGSSYSVRRGQDTRQCVFEAIEELGGIGRFVKKNDKVLVKVNICGGVPDKKGTFTSIEVADALADLILSAGGEPTFADADMIWVKFWSAAKDSGYVDWAEKKGVRLANLSETEIVNFDFGRESALGIEKVSKELIDADVIVSVPAMKTHLLTGVTLAMKNMYGTFPDIDKAKFHKMGIEETILAVNSAFTPNLVIIDGSVGGEAVGPLSATPVNFQTIIASNDVVMADSLACRLMGYDPMEIVHIKMGQETGLGSASPDPTKKILSHVESGEKDGNWERPDSKIKDFYEWAVELILMFPGWATLFNLGADFLLYDTARLPVLNYLVPTILKLLHDFFDANLKGIKSTTGDITRRVVNICLIGLVALGCAIGYYQDGYIYKSSLLFELSFLLAIAVAALASARMKTIHTIVLLAISSLVCYVVESTNIKAGLLEYLQKSGSNDVTIFTISGWIVMMVVILQLSDFLAAWLKRLEIFQEMKSWRMLPFLVAVSFFILFAFWEGYLVADKIHVWGMYAVMAALGLIYFWKHPIEWNASIIAVSVALGGYMELLGWRAGFWTYTPHHETLPVFFVLSWALNSMAVHGLAYILGVDLGDRERRRLWPEKKEKVGQQAVIASRRVEH
;
A
#
# COMPACT_ATOMS: atom_id res chain seq x y z
N MET A 1 20.24 35.94 -8.13
CA MET A 1 21.14 34.98 -8.84
C MET A 1 20.84 33.55 -8.41
N SER A 2 20.58 33.34 -7.13
CA SER A 2 20.22 32.05 -6.52
C SER A 2 19.00 31.31 -7.09
N PHE A 3 18.16 31.94 -7.91
CA PHE A 3 16.99 31.30 -8.54
C PHE A 3 17.11 31.10 -10.05
N VAL A 4 18.04 31.80 -10.71
CA VAL A 4 18.23 31.72 -12.18
C VAL A 4 19.54 31.02 -12.53
N ILE A 5 20.60 31.21 -11.73
CA ILE A 5 21.93 30.66 -11.97
C ILE A 5 22.14 29.35 -11.19
N ASP A 6 21.74 29.31 -9.92
CA ASP A 6 22.02 28.13 -9.09
C ASP A 6 21.31 26.87 -9.62
N PRO A 7 20.02 26.90 -10.06
CA PRO A 7 19.39 25.71 -10.63
C PRO A 7 20.13 25.07 -11.82
N PRO A 8 20.50 25.80 -12.90
CA PRO A 8 21.26 25.21 -13.99
C PRO A 8 22.68 24.79 -13.56
N LEU A 9 23.33 25.52 -12.64
CA LEU A 9 24.67 25.16 -12.16
C LEU A 9 24.65 23.90 -11.30
N LEU A 10 23.68 23.77 -10.39
CA LEU A 10 23.44 22.56 -9.58
C LEU A 10 23.08 21.36 -10.46
N LEU A 11 22.31 21.58 -11.54
CA LEU A 11 22.01 20.55 -12.53
C LEU A 11 23.28 20.09 -13.26
N LEU A 12 24.16 21.01 -13.66
CA LEU A 12 25.47 20.69 -14.23
C LEU A 12 26.38 19.96 -13.22
N CYS A 13 26.36 20.35 -11.95
CA CYS A 13 27.06 19.62 -10.89
C CYS A 13 26.53 18.18 -10.74
N GLY A 14 25.21 17.98 -10.80
CA GLY A 14 24.60 16.66 -10.81
C GLY A 14 25.05 15.78 -11.98
N LEU A 15 25.12 16.37 -13.19
CA LEU A 15 25.67 15.73 -14.38
C LEU A 15 27.15 15.35 -14.19
N ALA A 16 27.95 16.27 -13.67
CA ALA A 16 29.37 16.05 -13.40
C ALA A 16 29.57 14.91 -12.39
N ILE A 17 28.82 14.90 -11.27
CA ILE A 17 28.85 13.83 -10.26
C ILE A 17 28.52 12.47 -10.89
N TYR A 18 27.55 12.41 -11.80
CA TYR A 18 27.23 11.19 -12.53
C TYR A 18 28.41 10.71 -13.37
N PHE A 19 28.96 11.54 -14.27
CA PHE A 19 30.03 11.12 -15.18
C PHE A 19 31.37 10.86 -14.49
N LEU A 20 31.78 11.74 -13.56
CA LEU A 20 32.98 11.56 -12.75
C LEU A 20 32.86 10.35 -11.83
N GLY A 21 31.68 10.16 -11.20
CA GLY A 21 31.44 9.01 -10.34
C GLY A 21 31.44 7.68 -11.08
N GLN A 22 31.10 7.66 -12.37
CA GLN A 22 31.27 6.48 -13.23
C GLN A 22 32.75 6.27 -13.57
N ARG A 23 33.45 7.32 -14.03
CA ARG A 23 34.86 7.25 -14.45
C ARG A 23 35.79 6.84 -13.31
N LEU A 24 35.51 7.31 -12.10
CA LEU A 24 36.31 7.09 -10.89
C LEU A 24 35.76 5.96 -10.00
N LYS A 25 34.75 5.21 -10.46
CA LYS A 25 34.12 4.09 -9.74
C LYS A 25 33.67 4.44 -8.31
N TRP A 26 33.07 5.62 -8.12
CA TRP A 26 32.58 6.04 -6.81
C TRP A 26 31.40 5.18 -6.34
N SER A 27 31.42 4.81 -5.06
CA SER A 27 30.30 4.17 -4.39
C SER A 27 29.07 5.09 -4.36
N ARG A 28 27.87 4.51 -4.19
CA ARG A 28 26.62 5.30 -4.10
C ARG A 28 26.68 6.30 -2.94
N HIS A 29 27.18 5.87 -1.79
CA HIS A 29 27.37 6.73 -0.62
C HIS A 29 28.28 7.91 -0.94
N ALA A 30 29.41 7.69 -1.62
CA ALA A 30 30.31 8.77 -2.02
C ALA A 30 29.63 9.79 -2.94
N LYS A 31 28.84 9.31 -3.93
CA LYS A 31 28.08 10.21 -4.83
C LYS A 31 27.04 11.05 -4.09
N ILE A 32 26.33 10.45 -3.12
CA ILE A 32 25.36 11.14 -2.27
C ILE A 32 26.05 12.16 -1.38
N VAL A 33 27.13 11.78 -0.69
CA VAL A 33 27.89 12.66 0.21
C VAL A 33 28.46 13.85 -0.56
N VAL A 34 29.03 13.62 -1.75
CA VAL A 34 29.54 14.71 -2.60
C VAL A 34 28.39 15.59 -3.09
N GLY A 35 27.26 15.03 -3.52
CA GLY A 35 26.08 15.79 -3.92
C GLY A 35 25.52 16.65 -2.80
N LEU A 36 25.41 16.10 -1.58
CA LEU A 36 24.97 16.83 -0.39
C LEU A 36 25.97 17.92 0.01
N ALA A 37 27.28 17.64 -0.07
CA ALA A 37 28.31 18.64 0.21
C ALA A 37 28.23 19.82 -0.77
N VAL A 38 28.05 19.54 -2.07
CA VAL A 38 27.85 20.60 -3.08
C VAL A 38 26.57 21.39 -2.79
N ALA A 39 25.44 20.72 -2.53
CA ALA A 39 24.20 21.41 -2.17
C ALA A 39 24.38 22.29 -0.93
N LEU A 40 25.06 21.79 0.10
CA LEU A 40 25.31 22.53 1.34
C LEU A 40 26.14 23.79 1.10
N VAL A 41 27.17 23.72 0.25
CA VAL A 41 27.97 24.91 -0.12
C VAL A 41 27.09 25.98 -0.77
N PHE A 42 26.22 25.58 -1.70
CA PHE A 42 25.28 26.52 -2.34
C PHE A 42 24.27 27.09 -1.32
N ILE A 43 23.71 26.26 -0.44
CA ILE A 43 22.77 26.71 0.59
C ILE A 43 23.43 27.71 1.54
N VAL A 44 24.64 27.41 2.03
CA VAL A 44 25.37 28.29 2.94
C VAL A 44 25.69 29.61 2.26
N PHE A 45 26.20 29.59 1.03
CA PHE A 45 26.54 30.80 0.31
C PHE A 45 25.30 31.66 -0.02
N SER A 46 24.22 31.03 -0.50
CA SER A 46 22.97 31.72 -0.78
C SER A 46 22.29 32.26 0.48
N PHE A 47 22.48 31.60 1.64
CA PHE A 47 22.05 32.14 2.93
C PHE A 47 22.86 33.38 3.34
N LEU A 48 24.18 33.35 3.20
CA LEU A 48 25.04 34.50 3.52
C LEU A 48 24.69 35.71 2.64
N LEU A 49 24.39 35.50 1.36
CA LEU A 49 23.87 36.52 0.46
C LEU A 49 22.50 37.02 0.90
N TYR A 50 21.54 36.13 1.17
CA TYR A 50 20.20 36.51 1.65
C TYR A 50 20.26 37.36 2.91
N ALA A 51 21.15 37.00 3.84
CA ALA A 51 21.31 37.67 5.12
C ALA A 51 22.04 39.02 5.02
N ASP A 52 22.50 39.41 3.83
CA ASP A 52 23.36 40.58 3.60
C ASP A 52 24.64 40.53 4.47
N ILE A 53 25.14 39.33 4.79
CA ILE A 53 26.39 39.14 5.55
C ILE A 53 27.60 39.32 4.64
N ILE A 54 27.45 38.94 3.37
CA ILE A 54 28.45 39.15 2.33
C ILE A 54 27.82 39.89 1.16
N ASP A 55 28.58 40.84 0.60
CA ASP A 55 28.26 41.46 -0.67
C ASP A 55 28.81 40.63 -1.83
N CYS A 56 28.16 40.69 -2.98
CA CYS A 56 28.56 39.90 -4.14
C CYS A 56 29.32 40.76 -5.15
N ALA A 57 30.65 40.76 -5.05
CA ALA A 57 31.53 41.41 -6.02
C ALA A 57 31.80 40.49 -7.24
N PHE A 58 30.80 40.27 -8.10
CA PHE A 58 31.07 39.71 -9.44
C PHE A 58 31.46 40.84 -10.41
N PRO A 59 32.26 40.58 -11.48
CA PRO A 59 32.85 41.60 -12.36
C PRO A 59 31.87 42.53 -13.11
N PHE A 60 30.56 42.38 -12.90
CA PHE A 60 29.50 43.16 -13.52
C PHE A 60 28.38 43.61 -12.54
N PHE A 61 28.48 43.26 -11.24
CA PHE A 61 27.43 43.51 -10.23
C PHE A 61 27.97 44.16 -8.95
N SER A 62 29.14 44.81 -9.04
CA SER A 62 30.00 45.18 -7.90
C SER A 62 29.46 46.24 -6.93
N GLU A 63 28.16 46.51 -6.92
CA GLU A 63 27.52 47.52 -6.05
C GLU A 63 26.18 47.04 -5.45
N LEU A 64 25.80 45.76 -5.62
CA LEU A 64 24.56 45.21 -5.07
C LEU A 64 24.78 44.57 -3.70
N SER A 65 23.89 44.88 -2.75
CA SER A 65 23.79 44.12 -1.50
C SER A 65 23.48 42.65 -1.79
N GLY A 66 23.93 41.75 -0.91
CA GLY A 66 23.77 40.30 -1.08
C GLY A 66 22.33 39.88 -1.42
N SER A 67 21.34 40.46 -0.76
CA SER A 67 19.93 40.16 -0.99
C SER A 67 19.36 40.74 -2.29
N ARG A 68 19.76 41.95 -2.69
CA ARG A 68 19.38 42.51 -4.01
C ARG A 68 19.95 41.66 -5.13
N PHE A 69 21.20 41.21 -4.98
CA PHE A 69 21.82 40.28 -5.90
C PHE A 69 21.10 38.92 -5.92
N MET A 70 20.70 38.41 -4.76
CA MET A 70 20.00 37.13 -4.62
C MET A 70 18.65 37.12 -5.33
N PHE A 71 17.82 38.15 -5.11
CA PHE A 71 16.50 38.28 -5.75
C PHE A 71 16.56 38.84 -7.17
N HIS A 72 17.72 39.31 -7.61
CA HIS A 72 17.87 40.09 -8.84
C HIS A 72 16.91 41.28 -8.86
N SER A 73 16.82 42.03 -7.77
CA SER A 73 15.81 43.08 -7.60
C SER A 73 15.78 44.09 -8.75
N ASP A 74 16.91 44.33 -9.41
CA ASP A 74 16.99 45.25 -10.56
C ASP A 74 16.36 44.70 -11.84
N ILE A 75 16.15 43.37 -11.93
CA ILE A 75 15.53 42.68 -13.06
C ILE A 75 14.10 42.23 -12.70
N THR A 76 13.92 41.66 -11.52
CA THR A 76 12.64 41.08 -11.08
C THR A 76 11.72 42.11 -10.44
N GLY A 77 12.25 43.23 -9.98
CA GLY A 77 11.53 44.21 -9.17
C GLY A 77 11.20 43.73 -7.75
N ILE A 78 11.66 42.54 -7.35
CA ILE A 78 11.31 41.93 -6.06
C ILE A 78 12.34 42.30 -5.00
N GLU A 79 11.88 42.90 -3.91
CA GLU A 79 12.71 43.23 -2.75
C GLU A 79 12.64 42.16 -1.65
N LYS A 80 13.67 42.10 -0.80
CA LYS A 80 13.77 41.15 0.32
C LYS A 80 12.57 41.23 1.29
N SER A 81 12.00 42.42 1.47
CA SER A 81 10.83 42.68 2.33
C SER A 81 9.55 42.03 1.79
N GLU A 82 9.48 41.77 0.49
CA GLU A 82 8.29 41.25 -0.20
C GLU A 82 8.25 39.72 -0.22
N VAL A 83 9.38 39.06 0.09
CA VAL A 83 9.50 37.60 0.04
C VAL A 83 9.49 36.99 1.44
N PRO A 84 8.44 36.24 1.80
CA PRO A 84 8.41 35.49 3.05
C PRO A 84 9.62 34.56 3.22
N LYS A 85 10.19 34.53 4.44
CA LYS A 85 11.33 33.67 4.78
C LYS A 85 11.09 32.19 4.49
N ILE A 86 9.84 31.72 4.62
CA ILE A 86 9.45 30.34 4.30
C ILE A 86 9.64 30.01 2.82
N ILE A 87 9.37 30.98 1.93
CA ILE A 87 9.59 30.82 0.49
C ILE A 87 11.09 30.74 0.21
N VAL A 88 11.90 31.57 0.87
CA VAL A 88 13.37 31.52 0.74
C VAL A 88 13.93 30.18 1.22
N LEU A 89 13.48 29.69 2.37
CA LEU A 89 13.83 28.36 2.90
C LEU A 89 13.39 27.24 1.96
N PHE A 90 12.16 27.30 1.44
CA PHE A 90 11.65 26.34 0.47
C PHE A 90 12.53 26.31 -0.79
N LEU A 91 12.93 27.48 -1.30
CA LEU A 91 13.78 27.55 -2.49
C LEU A 91 15.19 26.98 -2.23
N PHE A 92 15.75 27.13 -1.02
CA PHE A 92 16.98 26.43 -0.63
C PHE A 92 16.80 24.91 -0.57
N LEU A 93 15.65 24.44 -0.11
CA LEU A 93 15.30 23.01 -0.10
C LEU A 93 15.16 22.43 -1.52
N LEU A 94 14.99 23.26 -2.56
CA LEU A 94 15.01 22.81 -3.94
C LEU A 94 16.42 22.53 -4.49
N TYR A 95 17.49 23.00 -3.84
CA TYR A 95 18.86 22.83 -4.36
C TYR A 95 19.31 21.37 -4.49
N PRO A 96 19.08 20.49 -3.50
CA PRO A 96 19.31 19.06 -3.66
C PRO A 96 18.51 18.45 -4.82
N ILE A 97 17.30 18.96 -5.10
CA ILE A 97 16.44 18.46 -6.17
C ILE A 97 17.07 18.74 -7.53
N TRP A 98 17.68 19.92 -7.75
CA TRP A 98 18.36 20.25 -9.00
C TRP A 98 19.61 19.39 -9.24
N ILE A 99 20.39 19.12 -8.20
CA ILE A 99 21.52 18.16 -8.29
C ILE A 99 21.00 16.76 -8.63
N LEU A 100 19.95 16.31 -7.95
CA LEU A 100 19.33 15.01 -8.21
C LEU A 100 18.77 14.92 -9.63
N ALA A 101 18.16 15.98 -10.15
CA ALA A 101 17.66 16.06 -11.52
C ALA A 101 18.82 15.91 -12.52
N GLY A 102 19.91 16.68 -12.33
CA GLY A 102 21.12 16.56 -13.15
C GLY A 102 21.73 15.17 -13.13
N TYR A 103 21.78 14.52 -11.96
CA TYR A 103 22.25 13.14 -11.83
C TYR A 103 21.31 12.11 -12.51
N SER A 104 19.99 12.36 -12.45
CA SER A 104 18.97 11.41 -12.93
C SER A 104 18.75 11.48 -14.44
N ILE A 105 18.98 12.62 -15.10
CA ILE A 105 18.78 12.80 -16.54
C ILE A 105 19.60 11.78 -17.37
N PRO A 106 20.93 11.63 -17.19
CA PRO A 106 21.70 10.60 -17.90
C PRO A 106 21.24 9.17 -17.60
N MET A 107 20.76 8.92 -16.37
CA MET A 107 20.25 7.62 -15.95
C MET A 107 18.96 7.26 -16.70
N LEU A 108 18.04 8.23 -16.86
CA LEU A 108 16.81 8.08 -17.63
C LEU A 108 17.08 7.92 -19.14
N LEU A 109 18.04 8.67 -19.67
CA LEU A 109 18.46 8.56 -21.08
C LEU A 109 19.09 7.19 -21.38
N LYS A 110 19.91 6.65 -20.47
CA LYS A 110 20.46 5.28 -20.56
C LYS A 110 19.37 4.21 -20.47
N LYS A 111 18.31 4.44 -19.68
CA LYS A 111 17.16 3.52 -19.62
C LYS A 111 16.37 3.50 -20.92
N ARG A 112 16.21 4.66 -21.58
CA ARG A 112 15.59 4.76 -22.93
C ARG A 112 16.44 4.11 -24.02
N SER A 113 17.77 4.12 -23.92
CA SER A 113 18.66 3.53 -24.92
C SER A 113 18.82 2.00 -24.83
N ARG A 114 18.24 1.36 -23.80
CA ARG A 114 18.34 -0.10 -23.56
C ARG A 114 17.17 -0.91 -24.11
N VAL A 115 16.10 -0.23 -24.53
CA VAL A 115 14.90 -0.90 -25.08
C VAL A 115 15.04 -0.91 -26.60
N SER A 116 15.27 -2.09 -27.16
CA SER A 116 15.24 -2.31 -28.60
C SER A 116 13.84 -2.04 -29.15
N LYS A 117 13.78 -1.59 -30.41
CA LYS A 117 12.51 -1.44 -31.14
C LYS A 117 12.00 -2.76 -31.72
N GLU A 118 12.83 -3.80 -31.69
CA GLU A 118 12.46 -5.14 -32.14
C GLU A 118 11.29 -5.69 -31.30
N VAL A 119 10.41 -6.41 -32.00
CA VAL A 119 9.25 -7.08 -31.42
C VAL A 119 9.41 -8.57 -31.74
N PHE A 120 9.42 -9.40 -30.71
CA PHE A 120 9.53 -10.85 -30.82
C PHE A 120 8.17 -11.52 -30.54
N SER A 121 8.03 -12.76 -31.00
CA SER A 121 6.84 -13.59 -30.87
C SER A 121 7.15 -14.97 -30.29
N TYR A 122 6.09 -15.75 -29.99
CA TYR A 122 6.21 -17.14 -29.51
C TYR A 122 7.11 -18.02 -30.39
N SER A 123 7.10 -17.83 -31.72
CA SER A 123 7.87 -18.65 -32.66
C SER A 123 9.39 -18.46 -32.55
N GLU A 124 9.82 -17.37 -31.92
CA GLU A 124 11.22 -16.98 -31.80
C GLU A 124 11.84 -17.40 -30.47
N VAL A 125 11.01 -17.77 -29.47
CA VAL A 125 11.47 -18.26 -28.17
C VAL A 125 12.13 -19.62 -28.34
N LYS A 126 13.46 -19.69 -28.18
CA LYS A 126 14.23 -20.90 -28.48
C LYS A 126 13.89 -22.09 -27.59
N SER A 127 13.65 -21.84 -26.31
CA SER A 127 13.29 -22.88 -25.34
C SER A 127 12.00 -23.65 -25.68
N ARG A 128 11.20 -23.16 -26.64
CA ARG A 128 10.02 -23.85 -27.15
C ARG A 128 10.30 -24.80 -28.31
N LYS A 129 11.44 -24.68 -29.02
CA LYS A 129 11.69 -25.32 -30.33
C LYS A 129 11.94 -26.85 -30.27
N GLY A 130 11.54 -27.52 -29.19
CA GLY A 130 11.57 -28.98 -29.04
C GLY A 130 10.25 -29.61 -28.55
N ALA A 131 9.20 -28.83 -28.29
CA ALA A 131 7.88 -29.35 -27.96
C ALA A 131 7.16 -29.79 -29.25
N GLY A 132 6.72 -31.05 -29.33
CA GLY A 132 6.11 -31.61 -30.54
C GLY A 132 4.85 -30.86 -31.01
N PRO A 133 4.40 -31.07 -32.27
CA PRO A 133 3.35 -30.28 -32.91
C PRO A 133 1.98 -30.27 -32.21
N GLU A 134 1.72 -31.21 -31.29
CA GLU A 134 0.44 -31.35 -30.61
C GLU A 134 0.17 -30.24 -29.58
N SER A 135 1.20 -29.64 -28.95
CA SER A 135 0.99 -28.54 -27.99
C SER A 135 0.87 -27.17 -28.65
N THR A 136 1.27 -27.05 -29.92
CA THR A 136 1.32 -25.77 -30.65
C THR A 136 0.01 -25.42 -31.36
N GLY A 137 -0.84 -26.40 -31.68
CA GLY A 137 -2.05 -26.17 -32.47
C GLY A 137 -3.28 -25.67 -31.68
N GLN A 138 -3.30 -25.83 -30.36
CA GLN A 138 -4.47 -25.49 -29.53
C GLN A 138 -4.45 -24.07 -28.95
N ILE A 139 -3.28 -23.45 -28.81
CA ILE A 139 -3.17 -22.07 -28.29
C ILE A 139 -3.37 -21.03 -29.40
N ASP A 140 -3.13 -21.41 -30.67
CA ASP A 140 -3.26 -20.52 -31.84
C ASP A 140 -4.69 -20.44 -32.42
N ARG A 141 -5.62 -21.24 -31.88
CA ARG A 141 -7.04 -21.17 -32.25
C ARG A 141 -7.83 -20.53 -31.12
N GLY A 142 -8.03 -19.22 -31.25
CA GLY A 142 -8.93 -18.44 -30.41
C GLY A 142 -10.28 -19.11 -30.23
N SER A 143 -10.84 -18.90 -29.05
CA SER A 143 -12.09 -19.46 -28.57
C SER A 143 -13.24 -19.17 -29.54
N GLN A 144 -13.62 -20.16 -30.35
CA GLN A 144 -15.01 -20.29 -30.79
C GLN A 144 -15.68 -21.30 -29.86
N SER A 145 -16.18 -20.81 -28.73
CA SER A 145 -17.10 -21.56 -27.88
C SER A 145 -18.51 -21.35 -28.40
N GLU A 146 -19.06 -22.32 -29.13
CA GLU A 146 -20.52 -22.53 -29.14
C GLU A 146 -20.91 -23.27 -27.85
N PRO A 147 -22.09 -23.01 -27.26
CA PRO A 147 -22.51 -23.66 -26.04
C PRO A 147 -22.99 -25.09 -26.37
N LEU A 148 -22.31 -26.10 -25.81
CA LEU A 148 -22.81 -27.48 -25.82
C LEU A 148 -23.86 -27.63 -24.72
N GLU A 149 -25.10 -27.82 -25.14
CA GLU A 149 -26.22 -28.25 -24.30
C GLU A 149 -25.92 -29.60 -23.66
N ALA A 150 -26.42 -29.75 -22.43
CA ALA A 150 -26.37 -30.98 -21.66
C ALA A 150 -27.22 -32.06 -22.34
N ASP A 151 -26.61 -33.21 -22.65
CA ASP A 151 -27.37 -34.44 -22.84
C ASP A 151 -26.84 -35.58 -21.98
N SER A 152 -27.80 -36.23 -21.36
CA SER A 152 -27.74 -37.38 -20.49
C SER A 152 -27.52 -38.66 -21.29
N GLY A 153 -26.58 -39.52 -20.89
CA GLY A 153 -26.52 -40.85 -21.50
C GLY A 153 -25.35 -41.73 -21.09
N ALA A 154 -25.64 -42.69 -20.21
CA ALA A 154 -25.12 -44.06 -20.16
C ALA A 154 -23.61 -44.32 -20.28
N TYR A 155 -23.04 -44.77 -19.15
CA TYR A 155 -21.81 -45.56 -19.08
C TYR A 155 -21.89 -46.82 -19.95
N SER A 156 -20.91 -47.04 -20.83
CA SER A 156 -20.56 -48.37 -21.32
C SER A 156 -19.05 -48.60 -21.22
N LEU A 157 -18.73 -49.76 -20.65
CA LEU A 157 -17.39 -50.34 -20.54
C LEU A 157 -16.91 -50.83 -21.92
N GLY A 158 -15.64 -50.61 -22.21
CA GLY A 158 -14.96 -51.17 -23.38
C GLY A 158 -13.44 -51.09 -23.19
N GLU A 159 -12.88 -52.19 -22.71
CA GLU A 159 -11.44 -52.46 -22.70
C GLU A 159 -10.88 -52.47 -24.12
N GLU A 160 -9.73 -51.84 -24.34
CA GLU A 160 -8.73 -52.34 -25.28
C GLU A 160 -7.34 -51.86 -24.83
N GLU A 161 -6.63 -52.74 -24.13
CA GLU A 161 -5.20 -52.67 -23.86
C GLU A 161 -4.42 -52.66 -25.19
N LYS A 162 -3.60 -51.63 -25.42
CA LYS A 162 -2.42 -51.76 -26.26
C LYS A 162 -1.18 -51.37 -25.47
N ALA A 163 -0.46 -52.42 -25.06
CA ALA A 163 0.88 -52.37 -24.53
C ALA A 163 1.84 -51.65 -25.50
N SER A 164 2.37 -50.51 -25.06
CA SER A 164 3.68 -50.01 -25.49
C SER A 164 4.34 -49.35 -24.28
N ASP A 165 4.81 -50.19 -23.37
CA ASP A 165 5.48 -49.78 -22.15
C ASP A 165 6.98 -50.06 -22.29
N SER A 166 7.76 -48.99 -22.42
CA SER A 166 9.11 -48.84 -21.84
C SER A 166 9.72 -47.50 -22.29
N ALA A 167 10.07 -46.66 -21.31
CA ALA A 167 10.77 -45.37 -21.40
C ALA A 167 9.94 -44.06 -21.44
N LYS A 168 8.84 -43.94 -20.67
CA LYS A 168 8.37 -42.63 -20.20
C LYS A 168 8.74 -42.44 -18.74
N GLY A 169 9.84 -41.72 -18.49
CA GLY A 169 10.20 -41.27 -17.14
C GLY A 169 9.07 -40.45 -16.49
N SER A 170 9.04 -40.39 -15.16
CA SER A 170 8.03 -39.62 -14.40
C SER A 170 7.92 -38.18 -14.90
N SER A 171 6.72 -37.59 -14.90
CA SER A 171 6.51 -36.16 -15.17
C SER A 171 6.90 -35.27 -13.98
N TYR A 172 6.95 -35.83 -12.77
CA TYR A 172 7.34 -35.11 -11.55
C TYR A 172 8.10 -36.00 -10.55
N SER A 173 8.80 -35.39 -9.61
CA SER A 173 9.45 -36.04 -8.47
C SER A 173 9.26 -35.19 -7.21
N VAL A 174 9.09 -35.84 -6.06
CA VAL A 174 9.05 -35.20 -4.75
C VAL A 174 10.09 -35.89 -3.88
N ARG A 175 11.06 -35.14 -3.37
CA ARG A 175 12.12 -35.61 -2.47
C ARG A 175 12.07 -34.90 -1.15
N ARG A 176 12.23 -35.66 -0.07
CA ARG A 176 12.23 -35.15 1.29
C ARG A 176 13.49 -35.56 2.03
N GLY A 177 14.13 -34.60 2.71
CA GLY A 177 15.37 -34.84 3.46
C GLY A 177 16.08 -33.57 3.89
N GLN A 178 16.97 -33.71 4.87
CA GLN A 178 17.77 -32.61 5.40
C GLN A 178 18.88 -32.18 4.43
N ASP A 179 19.46 -33.11 3.67
CA ASP A 179 20.44 -32.79 2.64
C ASP A 179 19.73 -32.27 1.39
N THR A 180 19.59 -30.95 1.32
CA THR A 180 18.93 -30.25 0.22
C THR A 180 19.60 -30.52 -1.13
N ARG A 181 20.93 -30.65 -1.16
CA ARG A 181 21.66 -30.93 -2.41
C ARG A 181 21.32 -32.33 -2.91
N GLN A 182 21.40 -33.33 -2.03
CA GLN A 182 21.06 -34.71 -2.36
C GLN A 182 19.62 -34.82 -2.87
N CYS A 183 18.66 -34.15 -2.22
CA CYS A 183 17.28 -34.13 -2.68
C CYS A 183 17.12 -33.54 -4.09
N VAL A 184 17.87 -32.49 -4.46
CA VAL A 184 17.85 -31.93 -5.81
C VAL A 184 18.40 -32.94 -6.84
N PHE A 185 19.54 -33.57 -6.54
CA PHE A 185 20.12 -34.59 -7.42
C PHE A 185 19.14 -35.74 -7.68
N GLU A 186 18.62 -36.34 -6.61
CA GLU A 186 17.71 -37.47 -6.72
C GLU A 186 16.39 -37.11 -7.42
N ALA A 187 15.85 -35.91 -7.16
CA ALA A 187 14.62 -35.46 -7.80
C ALA A 187 14.78 -35.31 -9.32
N ILE A 188 15.93 -34.81 -9.77
CA ILE A 188 16.23 -34.68 -11.20
C ILE A 188 16.56 -36.04 -11.84
N GLU A 189 17.27 -36.92 -11.12
CA GLU A 189 17.54 -38.29 -11.59
C GLU A 189 16.25 -39.09 -11.82
N GLU A 190 15.23 -38.95 -10.95
CA GLU A 190 13.92 -39.57 -11.18
C GLU A 190 13.16 -39.06 -12.41
N LEU A 191 13.47 -37.84 -12.85
CA LEU A 191 12.96 -37.30 -14.12
C LEU A 191 13.76 -37.80 -15.34
N GLY A 192 14.76 -38.67 -15.16
CA GLY A 192 15.64 -39.16 -16.21
C GLY A 192 16.95 -38.39 -16.34
N GLY A 193 17.34 -37.65 -15.30
CA GLY A 193 18.61 -36.93 -15.21
C GLY A 193 18.62 -35.60 -15.94
N ILE A 194 19.60 -34.74 -15.61
CA ILE A 194 19.70 -33.38 -16.17
C ILE A 194 19.92 -33.40 -17.69
N GLY A 195 20.58 -34.43 -18.22
CA GLY A 195 20.83 -34.62 -19.65
C GLY A 195 19.57 -34.79 -20.49
N ARG A 196 18.40 -35.06 -19.88
CA ARG A 196 17.09 -35.02 -20.55
C ARG A 196 16.72 -33.60 -20.98
N PHE A 197 17.07 -32.61 -20.17
CA PHE A 197 16.66 -31.21 -20.32
C PHE A 197 17.73 -30.33 -20.93
N VAL A 198 18.99 -30.55 -20.54
CA VAL A 198 20.14 -29.72 -20.93
C VAL A 198 21.07 -30.52 -21.83
N LYS A 199 21.44 -29.93 -22.96
CA LYS A 199 22.45 -30.42 -23.90
C LYS A 199 23.71 -29.56 -23.84
N LYS A 200 24.78 -30.08 -24.43
CA LYS A 200 26.06 -29.39 -24.52
C LYS A 200 25.89 -28.07 -25.27
N ASN A 201 26.42 -27.00 -24.69
CA ASN A 201 26.36 -25.61 -25.15
C ASN A 201 24.96 -24.96 -25.10
N ASP A 202 23.96 -25.59 -24.48
CA ASP A 202 22.66 -24.94 -24.27
C ASP A 202 22.85 -23.75 -23.32
N LYS A 203 22.27 -22.60 -23.70
CA LYS A 203 22.15 -21.46 -22.79
C LYS A 203 20.99 -21.71 -21.84
N VAL A 204 21.32 -21.97 -20.57
CA VAL A 204 20.32 -22.31 -19.55
C VAL A 204 20.04 -21.10 -18.68
N LEU A 205 18.85 -20.52 -18.83
CA LEU A 205 18.39 -19.44 -17.97
C LEU A 205 17.70 -20.02 -16.73
N VAL A 206 18.32 -19.85 -15.57
CA VAL A 206 17.79 -20.30 -14.29
C VAL A 206 17.13 -19.12 -13.57
N LYS A 207 15.80 -19.09 -13.56
CA LYS A 207 15.02 -18.09 -12.82
C LYS A 207 14.90 -18.46 -11.34
N VAL A 208 15.84 -17.96 -10.54
CA VAL A 208 15.81 -18.10 -9.07
C VAL A 208 14.92 -17.04 -8.42
N ASN A 209 14.37 -17.33 -7.23
CA ASN A 209 13.61 -16.35 -6.45
C ASN A 209 14.52 -15.62 -5.47
N ILE A 210 14.98 -14.41 -5.82
CA ILE A 210 15.82 -13.57 -4.97
C ILE A 210 15.03 -12.33 -4.54
N CYS A 211 14.55 -11.53 -5.50
CA CYS A 211 13.86 -10.26 -5.27
C CYS A 211 12.45 -10.42 -4.69
N GLY A 212 11.92 -11.64 -4.72
CA GLY A 212 10.65 -11.99 -4.07
C GLY A 212 10.78 -12.22 -2.56
N GLY A 213 11.99 -12.20 -1.99
CA GLY A 213 12.26 -12.54 -0.60
C GLY A 213 12.95 -11.44 0.21
N VAL A 214 13.06 -11.70 1.51
CA VAL A 214 13.78 -10.89 2.49
C VAL A 214 14.99 -11.70 2.96
N PRO A 215 16.24 -11.23 2.71
CA PRO A 215 17.45 -11.98 3.04
C PRO A 215 17.52 -12.48 4.50
N ASP A 216 17.01 -11.69 5.45
CA ASP A 216 16.99 -12.05 6.87
C ASP A 216 15.93 -13.10 7.25
N LYS A 217 15.02 -13.45 6.34
CA LYS A 217 13.93 -14.42 6.57
C LYS A 217 14.07 -15.62 5.62
N LYS A 218 14.56 -16.74 6.15
CA LYS A 218 14.63 -18.01 5.41
C LYS A 218 13.25 -18.43 4.87
N GLY A 219 13.24 -19.13 3.75
CA GLY A 219 12.02 -19.56 3.05
C GLY A 219 11.27 -18.48 2.29
N THR A 220 11.78 -17.24 2.31
CA THR A 220 11.26 -16.17 1.44
C THR A 220 12.01 -16.07 0.11
N PHE A 221 13.20 -16.66 -0.01
CA PHE A 221 14.01 -16.72 -1.23
C PHE A 221 14.60 -18.13 -1.40
N THR A 222 15.01 -18.47 -2.62
CA THR A 222 15.59 -19.78 -2.94
C THR A 222 16.93 -19.96 -2.23
N SER A 223 17.16 -21.12 -1.63
CA SER A 223 18.42 -21.46 -0.96
C SER A 223 19.60 -21.55 -1.95
N ILE A 224 20.80 -21.19 -1.48
CA ILE A 224 22.03 -21.33 -2.26
C ILE A 224 22.32 -22.81 -2.54
N GLU A 225 21.95 -23.70 -1.62
CA GLU A 225 22.14 -25.14 -1.73
C GLU A 225 21.45 -25.73 -2.96
N VAL A 226 20.21 -25.30 -3.25
CA VAL A 226 19.49 -25.69 -4.47
C VAL A 226 20.16 -25.11 -5.70
N ALA A 227 20.52 -23.82 -5.68
CA ALA A 227 21.19 -23.17 -6.80
C ALA A 227 22.54 -23.82 -7.12
N ASP A 228 23.32 -24.19 -6.10
CA ASP A 228 24.62 -24.81 -6.23
C ASP A 228 24.55 -26.23 -6.79
N ALA A 229 23.59 -27.05 -6.32
CA ALA A 229 23.37 -28.40 -6.84
C ALA A 229 22.92 -28.36 -8.31
N LEU A 230 22.02 -27.45 -8.65
CA LEU A 230 21.57 -27.27 -10.03
C LEU A 230 22.69 -26.76 -10.95
N ALA A 231 23.54 -25.85 -10.47
CA ALA A 231 24.70 -25.38 -11.22
C ALA A 231 25.64 -26.55 -11.58
N ASP A 232 25.95 -27.42 -10.61
CA ASP A 232 26.79 -28.61 -10.85
C ASP A 232 26.18 -29.54 -11.92
N LEU A 233 24.87 -29.78 -11.83
CA LEU A 233 24.15 -30.60 -12.82
C LEU A 233 24.22 -30.00 -14.22
N ILE A 234 23.90 -28.71 -14.37
CA ILE A 234 23.91 -28.05 -15.68
C ILE A 234 25.32 -28.07 -16.30
N LEU A 235 26.35 -27.73 -15.50
CA LEU A 235 27.74 -27.73 -15.94
C LEU A 235 28.22 -29.14 -16.31
N SER A 236 27.79 -30.17 -15.57
CA SER A 236 28.12 -31.57 -15.89
C SER A 236 27.53 -32.04 -17.22
N ALA A 237 26.37 -31.50 -17.62
CA ALA A 237 25.76 -31.74 -18.93
C ALA A 237 26.41 -30.93 -20.06
N GLY A 238 27.34 -30.03 -19.73
CA GLY A 238 27.98 -29.11 -20.67
C GLY A 238 27.14 -27.90 -21.06
N GLY A 239 26.09 -27.58 -20.30
CA GLY A 239 25.29 -26.37 -20.50
C GLY A 239 25.94 -25.13 -19.87
N GLU A 240 25.44 -23.94 -20.25
CA GLU A 240 25.93 -22.64 -19.79
C GLU A 240 24.89 -21.97 -18.88
N PRO A 241 24.98 -22.11 -17.53
CA PRO A 241 23.98 -21.57 -16.63
C PRO A 241 24.10 -20.06 -16.42
N THR A 242 22.99 -19.35 -16.56
CA THR A 242 22.79 -17.98 -16.11
C THR A 242 21.72 -17.94 -15.04
N PHE A 243 22.11 -17.68 -13.79
CA PHE A 243 21.19 -17.48 -12.67
C PHE A 243 20.69 -16.06 -12.70
N ALA A 244 19.37 -15.87 -12.71
CA ALA A 244 18.79 -14.56 -12.92
C ALA A 244 17.51 -14.33 -12.12
N ASP A 245 17.29 -13.07 -11.78
CA ASP A 245 16.02 -12.51 -11.31
C ASP A 245 15.94 -11.05 -11.80
N ALA A 246 14.82 -10.36 -11.59
CA ALA A 246 14.66 -8.97 -12.02
C ALA A 246 14.38 -8.06 -10.82
N ASP A 247 14.62 -6.76 -10.98
CA ASP A 247 14.28 -5.78 -9.95
C ASP A 247 12.77 -5.83 -9.64
N MET A 248 12.45 -5.66 -8.36
CA MET A 248 11.11 -5.34 -7.87
C MET A 248 11.07 -3.91 -7.36
N ILE A 249 9.87 -3.38 -7.17
CA ILE A 249 9.67 -2.04 -6.61
C ILE A 249 10.23 -1.95 -5.19
N TRP A 250 10.05 -3.01 -4.38
CA TRP A 250 10.49 -3.10 -2.98
C TRP A 250 11.94 -3.57 -2.80
N VAL A 251 12.44 -4.39 -3.75
CA VAL A 251 13.71 -5.12 -3.61
C VAL A 251 14.53 -4.99 -4.89
N LYS A 252 15.71 -4.36 -4.77
CA LYS A 252 16.69 -4.29 -5.86
C LYS A 252 17.52 -5.56 -5.92
N PHE A 253 17.70 -6.06 -7.14
CA PHE A 253 18.36 -7.33 -7.40
C PHE A 253 19.73 -7.42 -6.73
N TRP A 254 20.63 -6.49 -7.02
CA TRP A 254 22.01 -6.57 -6.53
C TRP A 254 22.12 -6.43 -5.01
N SER A 255 21.20 -5.70 -4.36
CA SER A 255 21.18 -5.63 -2.90
C SER A 255 20.75 -6.98 -2.33
N ALA A 256 19.59 -7.48 -2.76
CA ALA A 256 19.08 -8.75 -2.25
C ALA A 256 20.01 -9.91 -2.56
N ALA A 257 20.56 -10.00 -3.77
CA ALA A 257 21.49 -11.05 -4.16
C ALA A 257 22.80 -10.99 -3.36
N LYS A 258 23.25 -9.80 -2.96
CA LYS A 258 24.43 -9.67 -2.10
C LYS A 258 24.09 -10.13 -0.67
N ASP A 259 23.01 -9.59 -0.13
CA ASP A 259 22.61 -9.83 1.26
C ASP A 259 22.18 -11.29 1.49
N SER A 260 21.66 -11.97 0.46
CA SER A 260 21.32 -13.40 0.49
C SER A 260 22.50 -14.32 0.09
N GLY A 261 23.67 -13.77 -0.23
CA GLY A 261 24.90 -14.52 -0.51
C GLY A 261 25.08 -15.01 -1.96
N TYR A 262 24.13 -14.74 -2.86
CA TYR A 262 24.21 -15.13 -4.28
C TYR A 262 25.37 -14.50 -5.04
N VAL A 263 25.75 -13.26 -4.71
CA VAL A 263 26.88 -12.58 -5.37
C VAL A 263 28.18 -13.32 -5.11
N ASP A 264 28.48 -13.59 -3.83
CA ASP A 264 29.70 -14.27 -3.42
C ASP A 264 29.71 -15.73 -3.90
N TRP A 265 28.55 -16.40 -3.84
CA TRP A 265 28.38 -17.75 -4.36
C TRP A 265 28.66 -17.83 -5.87
N ALA A 266 28.06 -16.95 -6.68
CA ALA A 266 28.21 -16.98 -8.13
C ALA A 266 29.65 -16.73 -8.57
N GLU A 267 30.34 -15.78 -7.91
CA GLU A 267 31.76 -15.50 -8.14
C GLU A 267 32.63 -16.73 -7.82
N LYS A 268 32.40 -17.37 -6.66
CA LYS A 268 33.14 -18.57 -6.24
C LYS A 268 32.86 -19.77 -7.16
N LYS A 269 31.62 -19.95 -7.60
CA LYS A 269 31.20 -21.07 -8.46
C LYS A 269 31.63 -20.87 -9.91
N GLY A 270 31.89 -19.62 -10.32
CA GLY A 270 32.25 -19.28 -11.70
C GLY A 270 31.05 -19.30 -12.66
N VAL A 271 29.85 -18.99 -12.18
CA VAL A 271 28.61 -18.95 -12.99
C VAL A 271 28.12 -17.52 -13.16
N ARG A 272 27.34 -17.27 -14.22
CA ARG A 272 26.81 -15.94 -14.49
C ARG A 272 25.61 -15.65 -13.60
N LEU A 273 25.65 -14.56 -12.84
CA LEU A 273 24.53 -13.98 -12.11
C LEU A 273 24.05 -12.71 -12.83
N ALA A 274 22.77 -12.59 -13.14
CA ALA A 274 22.22 -11.51 -13.97
C ALA A 274 20.97 -10.86 -13.38
N ASN A 275 20.93 -9.52 -13.38
CA ASN A 275 19.71 -8.75 -13.20
C ASN A 275 19.01 -8.60 -14.57
N LEU A 276 17.86 -9.24 -14.76
CA LEU A 276 17.06 -9.15 -16.00
C LEU A 276 16.55 -7.73 -16.29
N SER A 277 16.53 -6.83 -15.29
CA SER A 277 16.22 -5.41 -15.49
C SER A 277 17.38 -4.61 -16.09
N GLU A 278 18.58 -5.19 -16.16
CA GLU A 278 19.80 -4.57 -16.68
C GLU A 278 20.32 -5.20 -17.97
N THR A 279 19.72 -6.29 -18.42
CA THR A 279 20.00 -6.95 -19.70
C THR A 279 19.45 -6.16 -20.87
N GLU A 280 19.67 -6.66 -22.09
CA GLU A 280 19.00 -6.12 -23.27
C GLU A 280 17.49 -6.33 -23.17
N ILE A 281 16.73 -5.24 -23.28
CA ILE A 281 15.27 -5.25 -23.17
C ILE A 281 14.68 -5.14 -24.56
N VAL A 282 13.75 -6.03 -24.89
CA VAL A 282 13.05 -6.07 -26.18
C VAL A 282 11.55 -6.06 -25.96
N ASN A 283 10.77 -5.80 -27.00
CA ASN A 283 9.32 -5.94 -26.93
C ASN A 283 8.93 -7.37 -27.33
N PHE A 284 7.93 -7.93 -26.67
CA PHE A 284 7.38 -9.24 -26.96
C PHE A 284 5.88 -9.12 -27.15
N ASP A 285 5.37 -9.71 -28.23
CA ASP A 285 3.95 -9.79 -28.52
C ASP A 285 3.35 -11.04 -27.86
N PHE A 286 2.59 -10.82 -26.78
CA PHE A 286 1.87 -11.86 -26.06
C PHE A 286 0.56 -12.27 -26.75
N GLY A 287 0.21 -11.63 -27.87
CA GLY A 287 -1.01 -11.83 -28.63
C GLY A 287 -2.08 -10.78 -28.32
N ARG A 288 -2.94 -10.49 -29.30
CA ARG A 288 -3.98 -9.45 -29.20
C ARG A 288 -5.02 -9.71 -28.11
N GLU A 289 -5.27 -10.98 -27.80
CA GLU A 289 -6.24 -11.40 -26.78
C GLU A 289 -5.59 -11.48 -25.38
N SER A 290 -4.27 -11.36 -25.28
CA SER A 290 -3.58 -11.31 -23.99
C SER A 290 -3.78 -9.95 -23.34
N ALA A 291 -3.99 -9.96 -22.03
CA ALA A 291 -4.02 -8.74 -21.22
C ALA A 291 -2.76 -7.88 -21.36
N LEU A 292 -1.62 -8.49 -21.75
CA LEU A 292 -0.34 -7.81 -21.92
C LEU A 292 -0.17 -7.11 -23.27
N GLY A 293 -0.82 -7.60 -24.34
CA GLY A 293 -0.55 -7.15 -25.70
C GLY A 293 0.95 -7.21 -26.03
N ILE A 294 1.56 -6.05 -26.33
CA ILE A 294 3.01 -5.93 -26.51
C ILE A 294 3.63 -5.37 -25.23
N GLU A 295 4.53 -6.12 -24.62
CA GLU A 295 5.19 -5.73 -23.37
C GLU A 295 6.70 -6.04 -23.38
N LYS A 296 7.45 -5.34 -22.53
CA LYS A 296 8.90 -5.46 -22.43
C LYS A 296 9.33 -6.71 -21.68
N VAL A 297 10.31 -7.41 -22.24
CA VAL A 297 10.94 -8.59 -21.63
C VAL A 297 12.46 -8.52 -21.77
N SER A 298 13.18 -9.29 -20.95
CA SER A 298 14.61 -9.51 -21.14
C SER A 298 14.85 -10.38 -22.36
N LYS A 299 15.79 -9.99 -23.25
CA LYS A 299 16.19 -10.80 -24.39
C LYS A 299 16.74 -12.18 -24.00
N GLU A 300 17.29 -12.30 -22.79
CA GLU A 300 17.76 -13.59 -22.24
C GLU A 300 16.64 -14.64 -22.19
N LEU A 301 15.37 -14.26 -22.04
CA LEU A 301 14.23 -15.20 -22.07
C LEU A 301 13.98 -15.78 -23.46
N ILE A 302 14.23 -15.00 -24.51
CA ILE A 302 14.02 -15.40 -25.91
C ILE A 302 15.20 -16.25 -26.39
N ASP A 303 16.40 -15.84 -26.02
CA ASP A 303 17.65 -16.43 -26.50
C ASP A 303 18.06 -17.70 -25.74
N ALA A 304 17.44 -17.99 -24.59
CA ALA A 304 17.68 -19.19 -23.80
C ALA A 304 17.17 -20.45 -24.51
N ASP A 305 18.04 -21.46 -24.60
CA ASP A 305 17.69 -22.77 -25.15
C ASP A 305 16.92 -23.61 -24.13
N VAL A 306 17.16 -23.38 -22.83
CA VAL A 306 16.46 -24.03 -21.72
C VAL A 306 16.13 -23.00 -20.64
N ILE A 307 14.89 -22.99 -20.15
CA ILE A 307 14.45 -22.18 -19.02
C ILE A 307 14.16 -23.10 -17.83
N VAL A 308 14.78 -22.81 -16.69
CA VAL A 308 14.56 -23.52 -15.42
C VAL A 308 13.99 -22.56 -14.38
N SER A 309 12.81 -22.84 -13.83
CA SER A 309 12.22 -22.02 -12.75
C SER A 309 12.51 -22.63 -11.40
N VAL A 310 13.09 -21.85 -10.48
CA VAL A 310 13.50 -22.30 -9.15
C VAL A 310 12.89 -21.41 -8.05
N PRO A 311 11.57 -21.51 -7.78
CA PRO A 311 10.90 -20.73 -6.75
C PRO A 311 11.18 -21.23 -5.33
N ALA A 312 11.10 -20.34 -4.34
CA ALA A 312 10.89 -20.74 -2.95
C ALA A 312 9.40 -21.08 -2.72
N MET A 313 9.12 -22.13 -1.93
CA MET A 313 7.77 -22.56 -1.59
C MET A 313 7.16 -21.66 -0.51
N LYS A 314 6.26 -20.74 -0.89
CA LYS A 314 5.63 -19.83 0.09
C LYS A 314 4.21 -19.41 -0.22
N THR A 315 3.46 -19.00 0.80
CA THR A 315 2.14 -18.38 0.65
C THR A 315 2.26 -16.97 0.07
N HIS A 316 1.15 -16.43 -0.45
CA HIS A 316 1.09 -15.08 -0.98
C HIS A 316 -0.27 -14.43 -0.72
N LEU A 317 -0.27 -13.19 -0.22
CA LEU A 317 -1.48 -12.46 0.15
C LEU A 317 -2.51 -12.35 -0.99
N LEU A 318 -2.08 -12.01 -2.20
CA LEU A 318 -2.99 -11.73 -3.34
C LEU A 318 -3.35 -12.99 -4.15
N THR A 319 -2.33 -13.67 -4.68
CA THR A 319 -2.46 -14.84 -5.57
C THR A 319 -2.56 -16.18 -4.83
N GLY A 320 -2.70 -16.17 -3.50
CA GLY A 320 -2.74 -17.36 -2.64
C GLY A 320 -1.35 -17.96 -2.34
N VAL A 321 -0.54 -18.18 -3.38
CA VAL A 321 0.79 -18.81 -3.29
C VAL A 321 1.83 -18.09 -4.16
N THR A 322 3.11 -18.27 -3.82
CA THR A 322 4.27 -17.97 -4.69
C THR A 322 5.00 -19.27 -4.96
N LEU A 323 4.87 -19.75 -6.20
CA LEU A 323 5.48 -20.99 -6.70
C LEU A 323 6.05 -20.71 -8.10
N ALA A 324 6.13 -21.72 -8.98
CA ALA A 324 6.87 -21.64 -10.23
C ALA A 324 6.19 -20.72 -11.26
N MET A 325 4.87 -20.79 -11.42
CA MET A 325 4.15 -19.93 -12.35
C MET A 325 4.33 -18.46 -11.97
N LYS A 326 4.12 -18.12 -10.70
CA LYS A 326 4.31 -16.76 -10.20
C LYS A 326 5.79 -16.32 -10.18
N ASN A 327 6.73 -17.25 -10.09
CA ASN A 327 8.15 -16.91 -10.19
C ASN A 327 8.53 -16.43 -11.60
N MET A 328 7.86 -16.93 -12.65
CA MET A 328 8.04 -16.44 -14.02
C MET A 328 7.53 -15.01 -14.21
N TYR A 329 6.47 -14.58 -13.51
CA TYR A 329 6.11 -13.16 -13.42
C TYR A 329 7.28 -12.28 -12.89
N GLY A 330 8.14 -12.85 -12.05
CA GLY A 330 9.36 -12.20 -11.58
C GLY A 330 10.35 -11.84 -12.70
N THR A 331 10.22 -12.38 -13.91
CA THR A 331 11.16 -12.14 -15.02
C THR A 331 10.99 -10.80 -15.73
N PHE A 332 9.83 -10.14 -15.60
CA PHE A 332 9.61 -8.85 -16.23
C PHE A 332 10.67 -7.82 -15.77
N PRO A 333 11.26 -7.05 -16.69
CA PRO A 333 12.37 -6.16 -16.38
C PRO A 333 11.94 -4.84 -15.71
N ASP A 334 10.64 -4.52 -15.75
CA ASP A 334 10.13 -3.29 -15.15
C ASP A 334 10.19 -3.33 -13.62
N ILE A 335 10.63 -2.22 -13.02
CA ILE A 335 10.69 -2.06 -11.57
C ILE A 335 9.27 -1.94 -10.98
N ASP A 336 8.41 -1.15 -11.62
CA ASP A 336 7.02 -0.99 -11.20
C ASP A 336 6.16 -2.08 -11.81
N LYS A 337 6.18 -3.26 -11.19
CA LYS A 337 5.35 -4.39 -11.59
C LYS A 337 3.93 -4.31 -11.01
N ALA A 338 3.63 -3.31 -10.18
CA ALA A 338 2.28 -3.09 -9.66
C ALA A 338 1.30 -2.77 -10.80
N LYS A 339 1.79 -2.22 -11.93
CA LYS A 339 0.98 -2.02 -13.15
C LYS A 339 0.28 -3.31 -13.62
N PHE A 340 0.90 -4.47 -13.47
CA PHE A 340 0.32 -5.75 -13.90
C PHE A 340 -0.85 -6.19 -13.04
N HIS A 341 -0.96 -5.70 -11.80
CA HIS A 341 -2.17 -5.91 -11.00
C HIS A 341 -3.38 -5.20 -11.60
N LYS A 342 -3.18 -4.07 -12.31
CA LYS A 342 -4.27 -3.38 -13.03
C LYS A 342 -4.71 -4.11 -14.30
N MET A 343 -3.82 -4.94 -14.85
CA MET A 343 -4.03 -5.64 -16.12
C MET A 343 -4.64 -7.04 -15.91
N GLY A 344 -4.86 -7.47 -14.67
CA GLY A 344 -5.21 -8.85 -14.33
C GLY A 344 -3.93 -9.63 -14.02
N ILE A 345 -3.63 -9.80 -12.73
CA ILE A 345 -2.38 -10.45 -12.29
C ILE A 345 -2.36 -11.94 -12.64
N GLU A 346 -3.50 -12.62 -12.54
CA GLU A 346 -3.64 -14.05 -12.81
C GLU A 346 -3.45 -14.34 -14.31
N GLU A 347 -4.07 -13.53 -15.17
CA GLU A 347 -3.92 -13.57 -16.63
C GLU A 347 -2.49 -13.21 -17.05
N THR A 348 -1.87 -12.26 -16.38
CA THR A 348 -0.46 -11.90 -16.63
C THR A 348 0.48 -13.06 -16.26
N ILE A 349 0.23 -13.74 -15.13
CA ILE A 349 0.99 -14.93 -14.73
C ILE A 349 0.81 -16.03 -15.77
N LEU A 350 -0.41 -16.26 -16.25
CA LEU A 350 -0.65 -17.24 -17.30
C LEU A 350 0.12 -16.86 -18.58
N ALA A 351 -0.02 -15.62 -19.06
CA ALA A 351 0.58 -15.17 -20.31
C ALA A 351 2.11 -15.31 -20.33
N VAL A 352 2.79 -14.96 -19.24
CA VAL A 352 4.26 -15.12 -19.16
C VAL A 352 4.68 -16.59 -19.15
N ASN A 353 3.94 -17.48 -18.48
CA ASN A 353 4.23 -18.91 -18.50
C ASN A 353 3.87 -19.55 -19.84
N SER A 354 2.82 -19.06 -20.50
CA SER A 354 2.46 -19.48 -21.84
C SER A 354 3.50 -19.07 -22.85
N ALA A 355 4.15 -17.90 -22.72
CA ALA A 355 5.22 -17.45 -23.61
C ALA A 355 6.56 -18.15 -23.34
N PHE A 356 6.97 -18.16 -22.07
CA PHE A 356 8.27 -18.62 -21.59
C PHE A 356 8.12 -19.82 -20.65
N THR A 357 7.45 -20.87 -21.12
CA THR A 357 7.18 -22.08 -20.32
C THR A 357 8.49 -22.70 -19.83
N PRO A 358 8.69 -22.88 -18.51
CA PRO A 358 9.87 -23.55 -18.00
C PRO A 358 9.96 -24.99 -18.50
N ASN A 359 11.14 -25.40 -18.99
CA ASN A 359 11.41 -26.79 -19.39
C ASN A 359 11.60 -27.71 -18.17
N LEU A 360 12.04 -27.13 -17.05
CA LEU A 360 12.21 -27.79 -15.77
C LEU A 360 11.84 -26.82 -14.64
N VAL A 361 11.15 -27.32 -13.64
CA VAL A 361 10.80 -26.60 -12.41
C VAL A 361 11.41 -27.32 -11.23
N ILE A 362 12.00 -26.57 -10.29
CA ILE A 362 12.52 -27.07 -9.01
C ILE A 362 12.02 -26.17 -7.90
N ILE A 363 10.96 -26.58 -7.20
CA ILE A 363 10.42 -25.82 -6.07
C ILE A 363 11.24 -26.14 -4.82
N ASP A 364 11.84 -25.10 -4.25
CA ASP A 364 12.60 -25.16 -3.01
C ASP A 364 11.66 -25.00 -1.80
N GLY A 365 11.32 -26.13 -1.18
CA GLY A 365 10.68 -26.21 0.13
C GLY A 365 11.62 -26.78 1.18
N SER A 366 12.95 -26.62 1.05
CA SER A 366 13.89 -26.99 2.12
C SER A 366 13.53 -26.24 3.40
N VAL A 367 13.36 -24.92 3.27
CA VAL A 367 12.61 -24.05 4.18
C VAL A 367 11.59 -23.30 3.35
N GLY A 368 10.30 -23.48 3.64
CA GLY A 368 9.20 -22.74 3.04
C GLY A 368 8.80 -21.51 3.84
N GLY A 369 7.76 -20.79 3.40
CA GLY A 369 7.23 -19.61 4.09
C GLY A 369 5.70 -19.56 4.14
N GLU A 370 5.11 -19.44 5.33
CA GLU A 370 3.66 -19.36 5.53
C GLU A 370 3.16 -18.01 6.10
N ALA A 371 1.87 -17.91 6.44
CA ALA A 371 1.21 -16.72 6.97
C ALA A 371 1.21 -15.54 5.98
N VAL A 372 1.69 -14.35 6.38
CA VAL A 372 1.56 -13.10 5.60
C VAL A 372 2.69 -12.96 4.56
N GLY A 373 2.81 -13.95 3.67
CA GLY A 373 3.69 -13.88 2.52
C GLY A 373 3.26 -12.81 1.50
N PRO A 374 4.17 -12.28 0.66
CA PRO A 374 5.50 -12.83 0.38
C PRO A 374 6.65 -12.28 1.24
N LEU A 375 6.49 -11.14 1.91
CA LEU A 375 7.58 -10.44 2.62
C LEU A 375 7.59 -10.70 4.14
N SER A 376 6.44 -11.01 4.71
CA SER A 376 6.25 -11.27 6.15
C SER A 376 5.91 -12.72 6.41
N ALA A 377 6.45 -13.63 5.60
CA ALA A 377 6.22 -15.05 5.76
C ALA A 377 6.96 -15.60 7.00
N THR A 378 6.32 -16.55 7.68
CA THR A 378 6.92 -17.32 8.78
C THR A 378 7.65 -18.52 8.18
N PRO A 379 8.94 -18.75 8.48
CA PRO A 379 9.68 -19.89 7.96
C PRO A 379 9.07 -21.23 8.41
N VAL A 380 9.00 -22.19 7.49
CA VAL A 380 8.56 -23.58 7.75
C VAL A 380 9.68 -24.51 7.33
N ASN A 381 10.30 -25.22 8.26
CA ASN A 381 11.32 -26.22 7.96
C ASN A 381 10.66 -27.45 7.31
N PHE A 382 10.47 -27.42 5.98
CA PHE A 382 9.63 -28.38 5.26
C PHE A 382 10.42 -29.49 4.57
N GLN A 383 11.74 -29.31 4.39
CA GLN A 383 12.68 -30.32 3.91
C GLN A 383 12.22 -31.04 2.63
N THR A 384 11.58 -30.31 1.71
CA THR A 384 10.98 -30.89 0.51
C THR A 384 11.46 -30.18 -0.75
N ILE A 385 11.88 -30.95 -1.74
CA ILE A 385 12.18 -30.49 -3.10
C ILE A 385 11.17 -31.14 -4.06
N ILE A 386 10.56 -30.33 -4.92
CA ILE A 386 9.67 -30.82 -5.99
C ILE A 386 10.33 -30.49 -7.32
N ALA A 387 10.49 -31.50 -8.17
CA ALA A 387 10.97 -31.31 -9.53
C ALA A 387 9.90 -31.76 -10.53
N SER A 388 9.73 -31.04 -11.65
CA SER A 388 8.76 -31.40 -12.68
C SER A 388 9.14 -30.79 -14.03
N ASN A 389 8.78 -31.45 -15.12
CA ASN A 389 8.83 -30.87 -16.46
C ASN A 389 7.51 -30.22 -16.90
N ASP A 390 6.54 -30.16 -15.99
CA ASP A 390 5.24 -29.49 -16.12
C ASP A 390 5.09 -28.49 -14.97
N VAL A 391 4.98 -27.21 -15.31
CA VAL A 391 4.89 -26.10 -14.34
C VAL A 391 3.58 -26.10 -13.55
N VAL A 392 2.47 -26.50 -14.16
CA VAL A 392 1.15 -26.59 -13.50
C VAL A 392 1.15 -27.77 -12.53
N MET A 393 1.75 -28.89 -12.92
CA MET A 393 1.91 -30.07 -12.06
C MET A 393 2.78 -29.75 -10.83
N ALA A 394 3.90 -29.05 -11.02
CA ALA A 394 4.78 -28.65 -9.93
C ALA A 394 4.04 -27.81 -8.88
N ASP A 395 3.33 -26.77 -9.35
CA ASP A 395 2.62 -25.84 -8.49
C ASP A 395 1.42 -26.53 -7.81
N SER A 396 0.72 -27.44 -8.51
CA SER A 396 -0.36 -28.25 -7.93
C SER A 396 0.14 -29.15 -6.81
N LEU A 397 1.27 -29.85 -7.00
CA LEU A 397 1.87 -30.70 -5.98
C LEU A 397 2.26 -29.88 -4.75
N ALA A 398 2.92 -28.74 -4.94
CA ALA A 398 3.26 -27.83 -3.85
C ALA A 398 2.02 -27.34 -3.11
N CYS A 399 0.95 -26.95 -3.82
CA CYS A 399 -0.31 -26.54 -3.20
C CYS A 399 -0.89 -27.63 -2.30
N ARG A 400 -0.99 -28.87 -2.80
CA ARG A 400 -1.51 -30.01 -2.01
C ARG A 400 -0.69 -30.25 -0.75
N LEU A 401 0.64 -30.20 -0.87
CA LEU A 401 1.57 -30.36 0.23
C LEU A 401 1.49 -29.23 1.27
N MET A 402 1.18 -28.01 0.84
CA MET A 402 0.92 -26.86 1.73
C MET A 402 -0.48 -26.91 2.37
N GLY A 403 -1.39 -27.77 1.88
CA GLY A 403 -2.79 -27.84 2.34
C GLY A 403 -3.75 -26.92 1.58
N TYR A 404 -3.40 -26.55 0.34
CA TYR A 404 -4.26 -25.83 -0.60
C TYR A 404 -4.90 -26.80 -1.59
N ASP A 405 -6.13 -26.50 -2.01
CA ASP A 405 -6.66 -27.10 -3.24
C ASP A 405 -6.05 -26.32 -4.43
N PRO A 406 -5.31 -26.98 -5.33
CA PRO A 406 -4.73 -26.33 -6.51
C PRO A 406 -5.77 -25.59 -7.35
N MET A 407 -7.02 -26.06 -7.38
CA MET A 407 -8.09 -25.46 -8.19
C MET A 407 -8.67 -24.17 -7.57
N GLU A 408 -8.35 -23.88 -6.30
CA GLU A 408 -8.63 -22.58 -5.68
C GLU A 408 -7.65 -21.49 -6.16
N ILE A 409 -6.50 -21.87 -6.73
CA ILE A 409 -5.49 -20.95 -7.22
C ILE A 409 -5.76 -20.63 -8.69
N VAL A 410 -6.17 -19.39 -8.96
CA VAL A 410 -6.74 -18.98 -10.26
C VAL A 410 -5.77 -19.26 -11.42
N HIS A 411 -4.52 -18.81 -11.37
CA HIS A 411 -3.54 -19.08 -12.43
C HIS A 411 -3.24 -20.57 -12.65
N ILE A 412 -3.30 -21.43 -11.62
CA ILE A 412 -3.11 -22.88 -11.77
C ILE A 412 -4.32 -23.48 -12.49
N LYS A 413 -5.53 -23.12 -12.05
CA LYS A 413 -6.78 -23.52 -12.70
C LYS A 413 -6.79 -23.11 -14.17
N MET A 414 -6.47 -21.85 -14.48
CA MET A 414 -6.38 -21.37 -15.86
C MET A 414 -5.34 -22.15 -16.65
N GLY A 415 -4.16 -22.41 -16.08
CA GLY A 415 -3.12 -23.21 -16.73
C GLY A 415 -3.59 -24.60 -17.13
N GLN A 416 -4.40 -25.26 -16.28
CA GLN A 416 -5.03 -26.53 -16.63
C GLN A 416 -6.07 -26.37 -17.75
N GLU A 417 -6.97 -25.38 -17.63
CA GLU A 417 -8.05 -25.14 -18.59
C GLU A 417 -7.54 -24.76 -19.99
N THR A 418 -6.40 -24.08 -20.08
CA THR A 418 -5.77 -23.72 -21.35
C THR A 418 -4.77 -24.77 -21.87
N GLY A 419 -4.62 -25.90 -21.18
CA GLY A 419 -3.72 -26.99 -21.59
C GLY A 419 -2.22 -26.68 -21.44
N LEU A 420 -1.85 -25.71 -20.59
CA LEU A 420 -0.44 -25.41 -20.29
C LEU A 420 0.23 -26.54 -19.50
N GLY A 421 -0.54 -27.30 -18.72
CA GLY A 421 -0.09 -28.44 -17.93
C GLY A 421 -1.25 -29.10 -17.16
N SER A 422 -0.95 -30.09 -16.32
CA SER A 422 -1.96 -30.83 -15.55
C SER A 422 -1.88 -30.54 -14.05
N ALA A 423 -3.01 -30.21 -13.39
CA ALA A 423 -3.07 -30.08 -11.94
C ALA A 423 -3.47 -31.39 -11.22
N SER A 424 -3.63 -32.50 -11.95
CA SER A 424 -4.01 -33.80 -11.39
C SER A 424 -2.80 -34.74 -11.31
N PRO A 425 -2.30 -35.08 -10.10
CA PRO A 425 -1.20 -36.02 -9.97
C PRO A 425 -1.67 -37.44 -10.32
N ASP A 426 -0.72 -38.28 -10.73
CA ASP A 426 -0.94 -39.71 -10.95
C ASP A 426 -1.39 -40.39 -9.63
N PRO A 427 -2.61 -40.96 -9.57
CA PRO A 427 -3.14 -41.59 -8.35
C PRO A 427 -2.37 -42.85 -7.93
N THR A 428 -1.53 -43.42 -8.79
CA THR A 428 -0.73 -44.62 -8.50
C THR A 428 0.57 -44.32 -7.74
N LYS A 429 1.00 -43.05 -7.70
CA LYS A 429 2.19 -42.64 -6.94
C LYS A 429 1.80 -42.14 -5.55
N LYS A 430 2.14 -42.93 -4.53
CA LYS A 430 2.17 -42.42 -3.15
C LYS A 430 3.21 -41.31 -3.09
N ILE A 431 2.79 -40.09 -2.74
CA ILE A 431 3.67 -39.07 -2.17
C ILE A 431 4.32 -39.73 -0.95
N LEU A 432 5.59 -40.11 -1.06
CA LEU A 432 6.26 -41.04 -0.16
C LEU A 432 6.18 -40.52 1.29
N SER A 433 5.33 -41.15 2.10
CA SER A 433 5.06 -40.84 3.50
C SER A 433 6.05 -41.50 4.46
N HIS A 434 7.26 -41.85 4.00
CA HIS A 434 8.18 -42.75 4.71
C HIS A 434 9.59 -42.18 4.95
N VAL A 435 9.73 -40.86 4.87
CA VAL A 435 10.86 -40.13 5.48
C VAL A 435 10.25 -39.23 6.54
N GLU A 436 10.81 -39.20 7.75
CA GLU A 436 10.43 -38.21 8.78
C GLU A 436 10.46 -36.82 8.14
N SER A 437 9.28 -36.25 7.87
CA SER A 437 9.15 -34.97 7.19
C SER A 437 9.49 -33.83 8.14
N GLY A 438 9.73 -32.64 7.58
CA GLY A 438 9.90 -31.42 8.34
C GLY A 438 8.76 -31.11 9.32
N GLU A 439 8.86 -30.00 10.04
CA GLU A 439 8.03 -29.68 11.23
C GLU A 439 6.51 -29.65 10.96
N LYS A 440 6.09 -29.49 9.70
CA LYS A 440 4.69 -29.26 9.31
C LYS A 440 4.39 -29.83 7.93
N ASP A 441 3.42 -30.74 7.81
CA ASP A 441 2.97 -31.31 6.53
C ASP A 441 1.47 -31.04 6.32
N GLY A 442 1.13 -30.29 5.27
CA GLY A 442 -0.18 -29.64 5.16
C GLY A 442 -0.42 -28.58 6.26
N ASN A 443 -1.64 -28.01 6.27
CA ASN A 443 -2.09 -27.05 7.28
C ASN A 443 -1.27 -25.75 7.38
N TRP A 444 -0.65 -25.31 6.28
CA TRP A 444 0.06 -24.04 6.30
C TRP A 444 -0.89 -22.89 6.63
N GLU A 445 -0.40 -21.92 7.42
CA GLU A 445 -1.18 -20.74 7.78
C GLU A 445 -1.42 -19.90 6.52
N ARG A 446 -2.68 -19.84 6.09
CA ARG A 446 -3.08 -19.01 4.96
C ARG A 446 -3.11 -17.54 5.40
N PRO A 447 -2.80 -16.59 4.50
CA PRO A 447 -3.07 -15.18 4.76
C PRO A 447 -4.54 -14.98 5.12
N ASP A 448 -4.83 -14.16 6.14
CA ASP A 448 -6.22 -13.83 6.51
C ASP A 448 -6.90 -13.15 5.31
N SER A 449 -8.03 -13.71 4.85
CA SER A 449 -8.77 -13.19 3.68
C SER A 449 -9.16 -11.74 3.86
N LYS A 450 -9.36 -11.28 5.10
CA LYS A 450 -9.63 -9.86 5.41
C LYS A 450 -8.46 -8.94 5.08
N ILE A 451 -7.23 -9.40 5.30
CA ILE A 451 -6.03 -8.61 4.98
C ILE A 451 -5.87 -8.51 3.46
N LYS A 452 -6.17 -9.59 2.74
CA LYS A 452 -6.21 -9.60 1.27
C LYS A 452 -7.25 -8.61 0.74
N ASP A 453 -8.50 -8.71 1.20
CA ASP A 453 -9.61 -7.86 0.78
C ASP A 453 -9.31 -6.37 1.04
N PHE A 454 -8.71 -6.05 2.18
CA PHE A 454 -8.26 -4.68 2.48
C PHE A 454 -7.20 -4.19 1.49
N TYR A 455 -6.20 -5.02 1.19
CA TYR A 455 -5.10 -4.63 0.32
C TYR A 455 -5.57 -4.42 -1.12
N GLU A 456 -6.38 -5.34 -1.66
CA GLU A 456 -6.97 -5.23 -3.00
C GLU A 456 -7.81 -3.95 -3.11
N TRP A 457 -8.68 -3.69 -2.12
CA TRP A 457 -9.48 -2.47 -2.07
C TRP A 457 -8.61 -1.19 -1.97
N ALA A 458 -7.60 -1.17 -1.10
CA ALA A 458 -6.76 0.01 -0.90
C ALA A 458 -5.99 0.36 -2.17
N VAL A 459 -5.49 -0.68 -2.85
CA VAL A 459 -4.90 -0.57 -4.19
C VAL A 459 -5.94 0.01 -5.16
N GLU A 460 -7.12 -0.60 -5.30
CA GLU A 460 -8.16 -0.13 -6.23
C GLU A 460 -8.57 1.33 -5.99
N LEU A 461 -8.93 1.68 -4.75
CA LEU A 461 -9.42 3.02 -4.40
C LEU A 461 -8.37 4.10 -4.65
N ILE A 462 -7.11 3.84 -4.28
CA ILE A 462 -6.06 4.85 -4.40
C ILE A 462 -5.60 4.97 -5.87
N LEU A 463 -5.67 3.87 -6.62
CA LEU A 463 -5.42 3.89 -8.06
C LEU A 463 -6.50 4.62 -8.87
N MET A 464 -7.68 4.91 -8.30
CA MET A 464 -8.66 5.82 -8.92
C MET A 464 -8.19 7.28 -8.95
N PHE A 465 -7.17 7.67 -8.18
CA PHE A 465 -6.64 9.03 -8.15
C PHE A 465 -5.36 9.15 -8.99
N PRO A 466 -5.37 9.96 -10.08
CA PRO A 466 -4.20 10.16 -10.91
C PRO A 466 -3.01 10.69 -10.09
N GLY A 467 -1.84 10.03 -10.19
CA GLY A 467 -0.59 10.45 -9.53
C GLY A 467 -0.39 9.93 -8.10
N TRP A 468 -1.36 9.23 -7.50
CA TRP A 468 -1.29 8.76 -6.10
C TRP A 468 -0.66 7.36 -5.93
N ALA A 469 -0.43 6.62 -7.02
CA ALA A 469 0.20 5.30 -6.98
C ALA A 469 1.56 5.33 -6.24
N THR A 470 2.35 6.38 -6.43
CA THR A 470 3.66 6.54 -5.78
C THR A 470 3.55 6.77 -4.28
N LEU A 471 2.55 7.56 -3.82
CA LEU A 471 2.34 7.83 -2.39
C LEU A 471 1.78 6.60 -1.67
N PHE A 472 0.88 5.85 -2.31
CA PHE A 472 0.40 4.59 -1.78
C PHE A 472 1.50 3.56 -1.67
N ASN A 473 2.31 3.41 -2.72
CA ASN A 473 3.47 2.51 -2.67
C ASN A 473 4.37 2.90 -1.48
N LEU A 474 4.65 4.19 -1.27
CA LEU A 474 5.43 4.69 -0.13
C LEU A 474 4.78 4.49 1.26
N GLY A 475 3.44 4.49 1.35
CA GLY A 475 2.70 4.27 2.59
C GLY A 475 2.54 2.78 2.93
N ALA A 476 2.27 1.96 1.91
CA ALA A 476 2.32 0.51 1.99
C ALA A 476 3.74 0.02 2.29
N ASP A 477 4.77 0.70 1.75
CA ASP A 477 6.19 0.50 2.05
C ASP A 477 6.48 0.59 3.54
N PHE A 478 6.04 1.70 4.16
CA PHE A 478 6.23 1.89 5.59
C PHE A 478 5.49 0.81 6.39
N LEU A 479 4.23 0.51 6.05
CA LEU A 479 3.35 -0.39 6.81
C LEU A 479 3.61 -1.90 6.61
N LEU A 480 4.20 -2.32 5.48
CA LEU A 480 4.41 -3.73 5.15
C LEU A 480 5.89 -4.14 5.10
N TYR A 481 6.79 -3.22 4.77
CA TYR A 481 8.21 -3.52 4.60
C TYR A 481 9.06 -2.98 5.74
N ASP A 482 9.01 -1.67 6.01
CA ASP A 482 9.89 -1.06 7.03
C ASP A 482 9.45 -1.39 8.46
N THR A 483 8.15 -1.36 8.74
CA THR A 483 7.62 -1.79 10.05
C THR A 483 7.79 -3.29 10.28
N ALA A 484 7.73 -4.13 9.24
CA ALA A 484 7.95 -5.58 9.36
C ALA A 484 9.43 -5.96 9.58
N ARG A 485 10.37 -5.04 9.30
CA ARG A 485 11.81 -5.21 9.57
C ARG A 485 12.22 -4.75 10.96
N LEU A 486 11.42 -3.90 11.61
CA LEU A 486 11.68 -3.45 12.97
C LEU A 486 11.25 -4.56 13.96
N PRO A 487 12.16 -5.08 14.81
CA PRO A 487 11.88 -6.27 15.64
C PRO A 487 10.63 -6.17 16.51
N VAL A 488 10.31 -4.98 17.03
CA VAL A 488 9.13 -4.74 17.87
C VAL A 488 7.85 -4.64 17.03
N LEU A 489 7.93 -4.07 15.83
CA LEU A 489 6.77 -3.81 15.00
C LEU A 489 6.38 -5.02 14.14
N ASN A 490 7.29 -5.92 13.81
CA ASN A 490 7.00 -7.15 13.06
C ASN A 490 5.88 -8.01 13.70
N TYR A 491 5.79 -8.04 15.03
CA TYR A 491 4.70 -8.72 15.75
C TYR A 491 3.39 -7.91 15.80
N LEU A 492 3.48 -6.58 15.69
CA LEU A 492 2.33 -5.67 15.75
C LEU A 492 1.69 -5.45 14.37
N VAL A 493 2.45 -5.59 13.28
CA VAL A 493 1.99 -5.36 11.90
C VAL A 493 0.71 -6.14 11.59
N PRO A 494 0.57 -7.46 11.88
CA PRO A 494 -0.68 -8.18 11.64
C PRO A 494 -1.86 -7.59 12.41
N THR A 495 -1.65 -7.17 13.66
CA THR A 495 -2.68 -6.54 14.50
C THR A 495 -3.05 -5.15 13.99
N ILE A 496 -2.08 -4.34 13.56
CA ILE A 496 -2.29 -3.01 12.98
C ILE A 496 -3.04 -3.13 11.66
N LEU A 497 -2.65 -4.04 10.77
CA LEU A 497 -3.35 -4.30 9.52
C LEU A 497 -4.78 -4.79 9.76
N LYS A 498 -4.99 -5.63 10.78
CA LYS A 498 -6.32 -6.06 11.19
C LYS A 498 -7.16 -4.91 11.75
N LEU A 499 -6.58 -4.01 12.55
CA LEU A 499 -7.25 -2.82 13.06
C LEU A 499 -7.59 -1.84 11.92
N LEU A 500 -6.68 -1.65 10.96
CA LEU A 500 -6.92 -0.87 9.76
C LEU A 500 -8.02 -1.50 8.92
N HIS A 501 -7.95 -2.80 8.62
CA HIS A 501 -9.05 -3.51 7.96
C HIS A 501 -10.35 -3.36 8.75
N ASP A 502 -10.39 -3.60 10.06
CA ASP A 502 -11.63 -3.49 10.84
C ASP A 502 -12.16 -2.06 10.83
N PHE A 503 -11.29 -1.05 10.87
CA PHE A 503 -11.65 0.35 10.66
C PHE A 503 -12.23 0.54 9.26
N PHE A 504 -11.55 0.11 8.19
CA PHE A 504 -11.95 0.33 6.81
C PHE A 504 -13.15 -0.53 6.37
N ASP A 505 -13.26 -1.80 6.74
CA ASP A 505 -14.41 -2.70 6.51
C ASP A 505 -15.65 -2.21 7.24
N ALA A 506 -15.56 -1.89 8.54
CA ALA A 506 -16.67 -1.27 9.27
C ALA A 506 -17.11 0.05 8.62
N ASN A 507 -16.21 0.66 7.86
CA ASN A 507 -16.48 1.84 7.10
C ASN A 507 -17.08 1.51 5.72
N LEU A 508 -16.47 0.65 4.89
CA LEU A 508 -16.65 0.54 3.45
C LEU A 508 -17.36 -0.73 2.98
N LYS A 509 -17.62 -1.69 3.87
CA LYS A 509 -18.32 -2.94 3.52
C LYS A 509 -19.72 -2.65 3.00
N GLY A 510 -20.09 -3.28 1.87
CA GLY A 510 -21.42 -3.15 1.27
C GLY A 510 -21.54 -2.05 0.20
N ILE A 511 -20.42 -1.44 -0.22
CA ILE A 511 -20.38 -0.51 -1.34
C ILE A 511 -20.47 -1.28 -2.67
N LYS A 512 -21.69 -1.65 -3.09
CA LYS A 512 -21.99 -1.82 -4.52
C LYS A 512 -22.67 -0.55 -4.98
N SER A 513 -22.00 0.20 -5.83
CA SER A 513 -22.41 1.54 -6.24
C SER A 513 -23.50 1.48 -7.31
N THR A 514 -24.72 1.85 -6.93
CA THR A 514 -25.71 2.32 -7.91
C THR A 514 -25.28 3.71 -8.43
N THR A 515 -25.77 4.13 -9.60
CA THR A 515 -25.48 5.48 -10.14
C THR A 515 -25.89 6.59 -9.16
N GLY A 516 -26.97 6.39 -8.39
CA GLY A 516 -27.40 7.32 -7.34
C GLY A 516 -26.42 7.43 -6.17
N ASP A 517 -25.77 6.33 -5.78
CA ASP A 517 -24.75 6.33 -4.73
C ASP A 517 -23.49 7.11 -5.14
N ILE A 518 -23.12 7.04 -6.41
CA ILE A 518 -21.97 7.77 -6.96
C ILE A 518 -22.26 9.27 -6.92
N THR A 519 -23.41 9.72 -7.44
CA THR A 519 -23.80 11.13 -7.43
C THR A 519 -23.84 11.71 -6.02
N ARG A 520 -24.43 10.99 -5.07
CA ARG A 520 -24.46 11.40 -3.65
C ARG A 520 -23.06 11.57 -3.05
N ARG A 521 -22.15 10.61 -3.30
CA ARG A 521 -20.76 10.67 -2.82
C ARG A 521 -20.04 11.87 -3.37
N VAL A 522 -20.16 12.11 -4.68
CA VAL A 522 -19.55 13.26 -5.34
C VAL A 522 -20.04 14.55 -4.70
N VAL A 523 -21.36 14.70 -4.49
CA VAL A 523 -21.93 15.88 -3.82
C VAL A 523 -21.35 16.06 -2.42
N ASN A 524 -21.32 15.02 -1.60
CA ASN A 524 -20.80 15.13 -0.22
C ASN A 524 -19.30 15.40 -0.15
N ILE A 525 -18.52 14.83 -1.07
CA ILE A 525 -17.07 15.11 -1.19
C ILE A 525 -16.87 16.55 -1.64
N CYS A 526 -17.65 17.03 -2.61
CA CYS A 526 -17.59 18.44 -3.03
C CYS A 526 -17.94 19.39 -1.89
N LEU A 527 -18.94 19.07 -1.05
CA LEU A 527 -19.26 19.88 0.13
C LEU A 527 -18.08 19.97 1.11
N ILE A 528 -17.42 18.85 1.40
CA ILE A 528 -16.20 18.87 2.24
C ILE A 528 -15.05 19.59 1.53
N GLY A 529 -14.92 19.45 0.21
CA GLY A 529 -13.93 20.17 -0.60
C GLY A 529 -14.09 21.69 -0.52
N LEU A 530 -15.33 22.19 -0.52
CA LEU A 530 -15.62 23.61 -0.33
C LEU A 530 -15.26 24.08 1.09
N VAL A 531 -15.54 23.28 2.10
CA VAL A 531 -15.12 23.57 3.49
C VAL A 531 -13.59 23.61 3.58
N ALA A 532 -12.90 22.63 3.01
CA ALA A 532 -11.44 22.57 2.98
C ALA A 532 -10.81 23.75 2.22
N LEU A 533 -11.44 24.20 1.14
CA LEU A 533 -11.03 25.42 0.43
C LEU A 533 -11.20 26.65 1.32
N GLY A 534 -12.32 26.75 2.04
CA GLY A 534 -12.52 27.77 3.07
C GLY A 534 -11.44 27.75 4.14
N CYS A 535 -11.05 26.56 4.62
CA CYS A 535 -9.94 26.41 5.56
C CYS A 535 -8.64 26.97 4.98
N ALA A 536 -8.28 26.59 3.75
CA ALA A 536 -7.04 27.03 3.14
C ALA A 536 -6.99 28.55 2.94
N ILE A 537 -8.11 29.15 2.50
CA ILE A 537 -8.23 30.60 2.33
C ILE A 537 -8.12 31.31 3.67
N GLY A 538 -8.88 30.89 4.69
CA GLY A 538 -8.84 31.49 6.02
C GLY A 538 -7.46 31.35 6.67
N TYR A 539 -6.85 30.17 6.55
CA TYR A 539 -5.51 29.89 7.08
C TYR A 539 -4.44 30.82 6.50
N TYR A 540 -4.56 31.14 5.21
CA TYR A 540 -3.70 32.13 4.55
C TYR A 540 -4.02 33.57 5.00
N GLN A 541 -5.30 33.94 5.05
CA GLN A 541 -5.75 35.30 5.42
C GLN A 541 -5.35 35.68 6.85
N ASP A 542 -5.50 34.73 7.78
CA ASP A 542 -5.17 34.92 9.20
C ASP A 542 -3.64 34.92 9.44
N GLY A 543 -2.85 34.53 8.42
CA GLY A 543 -1.39 34.54 8.47
C GLY A 543 -0.77 33.32 9.17
N TYR A 544 -1.56 32.28 9.44
CA TYR A 544 -1.10 31.05 10.11
C TYR A 544 -0.02 30.31 9.32
N ILE A 545 -0.03 30.40 7.99
CA ILE A 545 0.98 29.81 7.11
C ILE A 545 2.43 30.26 7.44
N TYR A 546 2.60 31.40 8.11
CA TYR A 546 3.91 31.93 8.48
C TYR A 546 4.39 31.50 9.88
N LYS A 547 3.53 30.86 10.68
CA LYS A 547 3.84 30.40 12.05
C LYS A 547 3.55 28.92 12.29
N SER A 548 3.08 28.20 11.28
CA SER A 548 2.67 26.82 11.38
C SER A 548 3.82 25.84 11.60
N SER A 549 3.48 24.66 12.12
CA SER A 549 4.39 23.52 12.14
C SER A 549 3.97 22.49 11.08
N LEU A 550 4.95 21.78 10.51
CA LEU A 550 4.69 20.69 9.56
C LEU A 550 3.73 19.63 10.17
N LEU A 551 3.85 19.38 11.47
CA LEU A 551 2.97 18.45 12.18
C LEU A 551 1.51 18.92 12.18
N PHE A 552 1.26 20.21 12.39
CA PHE A 552 -0.09 20.78 12.31
C PHE A 552 -0.67 20.63 10.89
N GLU A 553 0.11 21.00 9.88
CA GLU A 553 -0.34 20.94 8.48
C GLU A 553 -0.66 19.52 8.03
N LEU A 554 0.20 18.55 8.33
CA LEU A 554 -0.04 17.14 8.03
C LEU A 554 -1.24 16.59 8.80
N SER A 555 -1.40 16.95 10.08
CA SER A 555 -2.55 16.54 10.90
C SER A 555 -3.86 17.10 10.34
N PHE A 556 -3.85 18.34 9.87
CA PHE A 556 -5.02 19.01 9.34
C PHE A 556 -5.41 18.48 7.94
N LEU A 557 -4.42 18.19 7.08
CA LEU A 557 -4.66 17.50 5.81
C LEU A 557 -5.24 16.10 6.02
N LEU A 558 -4.73 15.36 7.01
CA LEU A 558 -5.30 14.07 7.41
C LEU A 558 -6.75 14.22 7.88
N ALA A 559 -7.07 15.25 8.67
CA ALA A 559 -8.43 15.54 9.12
C ALA A 559 -9.38 15.80 7.93
N ILE A 560 -8.94 16.55 6.92
CA ILE A 560 -9.71 16.78 5.68
C ILE A 560 -9.96 15.46 4.94
N ALA A 561 -8.95 14.61 4.81
CA ALA A 561 -9.09 13.32 4.14
C ALA A 561 -10.07 12.39 4.88
N VAL A 562 -9.98 12.31 6.21
CA VAL A 562 -10.91 11.54 7.03
C VAL A 562 -12.33 12.11 6.93
N ALA A 563 -12.50 13.43 6.94
CA ALA A 563 -13.79 14.07 6.77
C ALA A 563 -14.44 13.78 5.40
N ALA A 564 -13.65 13.77 4.32
CA ALA A 564 -14.13 13.42 2.99
C ALA A 564 -14.58 11.96 2.89
N LEU A 565 -13.81 11.04 3.49
CA LEU A 565 -14.18 9.61 3.56
C LEU A 565 -15.46 9.39 4.40
N ALA A 566 -15.61 10.12 5.50
CA ALA A 566 -16.79 10.07 6.35
C ALA A 566 -18.04 10.58 5.61
N SER A 567 -17.94 11.76 4.99
CA SER A 567 -19.06 12.39 4.28
C SER A 567 -19.54 11.55 3.10
N ALA A 568 -18.64 10.85 2.41
CA ALA A 568 -18.98 9.95 1.31
C ALA A 568 -20.00 8.85 1.70
N ARG A 569 -20.17 8.51 2.98
CA ARG A 569 -21.15 7.49 3.42
C ARG A 569 -22.39 8.02 4.10
N MET A 570 -22.40 9.30 4.43
CA MET A 570 -23.55 9.94 5.05
C MET A 570 -24.62 10.26 3.99
N LYS A 571 -25.90 10.15 4.36
CA LYS A 571 -26.96 10.76 3.55
C LYS A 571 -26.66 12.26 3.40
N THR A 572 -26.83 12.82 2.20
CA THR A 572 -26.48 14.23 1.92
C THR A 572 -27.15 15.20 2.90
N ILE A 573 -28.39 14.95 3.30
CA ILE A 573 -29.07 15.75 4.31
C ILE A 573 -28.37 15.71 5.68
N HIS A 574 -27.82 14.56 6.10
CA HIS A 574 -27.09 14.45 7.36
C HIS A 574 -25.76 15.20 7.28
N THR A 575 -25.07 15.14 6.12
CA THR A 575 -23.86 15.93 5.88
C THR A 575 -24.18 17.41 5.97
N ILE A 576 -25.16 17.92 5.20
CA ILE A 576 -25.53 19.33 5.18
C ILE A 576 -25.89 19.84 6.58
N VAL A 577 -26.72 19.10 7.32
CA VAL A 577 -27.13 19.47 8.68
C VAL A 577 -25.94 19.49 9.64
N LEU A 578 -25.04 18.51 9.56
CA LEU A 578 -23.82 18.50 10.36
C LEU A 578 -22.94 19.73 10.07
N LEU A 579 -22.69 20.06 8.80
CA LEU A 579 -21.86 21.23 8.44
C LEU A 579 -22.51 22.53 8.94
N ALA A 580 -23.82 22.69 8.73
CA ALA A 580 -24.55 23.90 9.10
C ALA A 580 -24.61 24.12 10.61
N ILE A 581 -24.92 23.07 11.39
CA ILE A 581 -25.00 23.17 12.85
C ILE A 581 -23.60 23.34 13.45
N SER A 582 -22.60 22.63 12.93
CA SER A 582 -21.21 22.80 13.40
C SER A 582 -20.73 24.24 13.20
N SER A 583 -21.08 24.86 12.06
CA SER A 583 -20.81 26.28 11.79
C SER A 583 -21.50 27.20 12.79
N LEU A 584 -22.80 26.97 13.05
CA LEU A 584 -23.58 27.78 13.98
C LEU A 584 -23.04 27.69 15.42
N VAL A 585 -22.78 26.46 15.90
CA VAL A 585 -22.27 26.24 17.26
C VAL A 585 -20.87 26.83 17.39
N CYS A 586 -20.00 26.65 16.39
CA CYS A 586 -18.68 27.29 16.34
C CYS A 586 -18.81 28.80 16.50
N TYR A 587 -19.63 29.45 15.66
CA TYR A 587 -19.79 30.89 15.71
C TYR A 587 -20.26 31.38 17.09
N VAL A 588 -21.23 30.70 17.71
CA VAL A 588 -21.72 31.06 19.04
C VAL A 588 -20.64 30.88 20.11
N VAL A 589 -19.95 29.74 20.13
CA VAL A 589 -18.89 29.42 21.10
C VAL A 589 -17.74 30.41 21.00
N GLU A 590 -17.19 30.53 19.81
CA GLU A 590 -16.00 31.33 19.54
C GLU A 590 -16.30 32.82 19.76
N SER A 591 -17.41 33.34 19.23
CA SER A 591 -17.76 34.75 19.43
C SER A 591 -18.01 35.10 20.90
N THR A 592 -18.58 34.18 21.69
CA THR A 592 -18.84 34.42 23.12
C THR A 592 -17.52 34.41 23.91
N ASN A 593 -16.64 33.43 23.65
CA ASN A 593 -15.34 33.34 24.33
C ASN A 593 -14.39 34.48 23.96
N ILE A 594 -14.37 34.91 22.69
CA ILE A 594 -13.56 36.04 22.24
C ILE A 594 -14.07 37.35 22.86
N LYS A 595 -15.39 37.60 22.85
CA LYS A 595 -15.99 38.80 23.49
C LYS A 595 -15.78 38.83 25.00
N ALA A 596 -15.75 37.67 25.65
CA ALA A 596 -15.44 37.54 27.08
C ALA A 596 -13.93 37.68 27.39
N GLY A 597 -13.09 37.85 26.36
CA GLY A 597 -11.64 37.93 26.48
C GLY A 597 -11.06 36.68 27.15
N LEU A 598 -11.55 35.49 26.77
CA LEU A 598 -11.03 34.18 27.21
C LEU A 598 -10.13 33.51 26.16
N LEU A 599 -10.31 33.88 24.90
CA LEU A 599 -9.63 33.33 23.75
C LEU A 599 -9.29 34.46 22.78
N GLU A 600 -8.04 34.52 22.36
CA GLU A 600 -7.55 35.49 21.39
C GLU A 600 -6.84 34.77 20.25
N TYR A 601 -7.30 35.00 19.02
CA TYR A 601 -6.70 34.45 17.81
C TYR A 601 -5.64 35.39 17.25
N LEU A 602 -4.57 34.82 16.70
CA LEU A 602 -3.57 35.56 15.94
C LEU A 602 -4.17 35.98 14.59
N GLN A 603 -4.54 37.24 14.46
CA GLN A 603 -5.09 37.79 13.22
C GLN A 603 -4.21 38.92 12.67
N LYS A 604 -3.94 38.87 11.36
CA LYS A 604 -3.16 39.90 10.66
C LYS A 604 -3.85 41.28 10.64
N SER A 605 -5.18 41.30 10.71
CA SER A 605 -6.02 42.50 10.74
C SER A 605 -6.14 43.16 12.12
N GLY A 606 -5.72 42.48 13.20
CA GLY A 606 -5.94 42.93 14.58
C GLY A 606 -7.41 42.92 15.02
N SER A 607 -8.31 42.30 14.26
CA SER A 607 -9.69 42.03 14.69
C SER A 607 -9.72 40.89 15.70
N ASN A 608 -10.66 40.95 16.65
CA ASN A 608 -10.97 39.85 17.57
C ASN A 608 -12.36 39.29 17.22
N ASP A 609 -12.46 38.73 16.01
CA ASP A 609 -13.71 38.16 15.47
C ASP A 609 -13.52 36.72 15.00
N VAL A 610 -14.62 35.97 14.86
CA VAL A 610 -14.59 34.59 14.36
C VAL A 610 -14.22 34.59 12.87
N THR A 611 -13.17 33.85 12.50
CA THR A 611 -12.67 33.82 11.13
C THR A 611 -13.24 32.67 10.30
N ILE A 612 -13.02 32.75 8.98
CA ILE A 612 -13.35 31.68 8.04
C ILE A 612 -12.58 30.40 8.43
N PHE A 613 -11.32 30.51 8.85
CA PHE A 613 -10.54 29.35 9.28
C PHE A 613 -11.13 28.67 10.50
N THR A 614 -11.51 29.45 11.53
CA THR A 614 -12.08 28.90 12.76
C THR A 614 -13.35 28.08 12.46
N ILE A 615 -14.27 28.65 11.68
CA ILE A 615 -15.53 27.98 11.31
C ILE A 615 -15.28 26.74 10.47
N SER A 616 -14.51 26.86 9.39
CA SER A 616 -14.27 25.77 8.45
C SER A 616 -13.44 24.63 9.08
N GLY A 617 -12.45 24.96 9.91
CA GLY A 617 -11.67 24.00 10.69
C GLY A 617 -12.51 23.24 11.71
N TRP A 618 -13.40 23.93 12.44
CA TRP A 618 -14.37 23.29 13.34
C TRP A 618 -15.28 22.31 12.62
N ILE A 619 -15.77 22.68 11.44
CA ILE A 619 -16.62 21.81 10.63
C ILE A 619 -15.87 20.51 10.28
N VAL A 620 -14.63 20.62 9.79
CA VAL A 620 -13.80 19.44 9.49
C VAL A 620 -13.62 18.58 10.75
N MET A 621 -13.26 19.19 11.87
CA MET A 621 -13.07 18.47 13.13
C MET A 621 -14.33 17.78 13.63
N MET A 622 -15.50 18.40 13.51
CA MET A 622 -16.75 17.79 13.96
C MET A 622 -17.13 16.57 13.11
N VAL A 623 -16.83 16.59 11.81
CA VAL A 623 -16.98 15.41 10.92
C VAL A 623 -16.01 14.30 11.33
N VAL A 624 -14.75 14.63 11.64
CA VAL A 624 -13.75 13.65 12.10
C VAL A 624 -14.15 13.04 13.45
N ILE A 625 -14.59 13.88 14.40
CA ILE A 625 -15.08 13.44 15.72
C ILE A 625 -16.24 12.46 15.52
N LEU A 626 -17.22 12.78 14.69
CA LEU A 626 -18.35 11.90 14.39
C LEU A 626 -17.87 10.53 13.87
N GLN A 627 -16.92 10.54 12.93
CA GLN A 627 -16.42 9.34 12.26
C GLN A 627 -15.59 8.45 13.21
N LEU A 628 -14.71 9.02 14.02
CA LEU A 628 -13.92 8.25 14.98
C LEU A 628 -14.78 7.77 16.16
N SER A 629 -15.79 8.55 16.58
CA SER A 629 -16.75 8.12 17.59
C SER A 629 -17.56 6.91 17.12
N ASP A 630 -17.95 6.87 15.84
CA ASP A 630 -18.64 5.72 15.25
C ASP A 630 -17.79 4.46 15.24
N PHE A 631 -16.50 4.60 14.95
CA PHE A 631 -15.57 3.49 15.01
C PHE A 631 -15.39 2.99 16.45
N LEU A 632 -15.12 3.89 17.40
CA LEU A 632 -14.90 3.54 18.79
C LEU A 632 -16.16 2.89 19.40
N ALA A 633 -17.35 3.41 19.10
CA ALA A 633 -18.60 2.84 19.60
C ALA A 633 -18.83 1.42 19.06
N ALA A 634 -18.55 1.19 17.77
CA ALA A 634 -18.64 -0.14 17.17
C ALA A 634 -17.63 -1.13 17.78
N TRP A 635 -16.42 -0.65 18.06
CA TRP A 635 -15.36 -1.43 18.69
C TRP A 635 -15.70 -1.79 20.13
N LEU A 636 -16.15 -0.82 20.95
CA LEU A 636 -16.59 -1.03 22.33
C LEU A 636 -17.78 -2.01 22.40
N LYS A 637 -18.73 -1.91 21.46
CA LYS A 637 -19.85 -2.85 21.36
C LYS A 637 -19.39 -4.28 21.10
N ARG A 638 -18.36 -4.48 20.25
CA ARG A 638 -17.80 -5.80 19.93
C ARG A 638 -17.04 -6.41 21.11
N LEU A 639 -16.45 -5.59 21.96
CA LEU A 639 -15.76 -6.03 23.18
C LEU A 639 -16.70 -6.32 24.34
N GLU A 640 -17.99 -6.03 24.20
CA GLU A 640 -19.02 -6.31 25.21
C GLU A 640 -18.80 -5.60 26.56
N ILE A 641 -17.90 -4.61 26.63
CA ILE A 641 -17.46 -3.92 27.87
C ILE A 641 -18.63 -3.31 28.65
N PHE A 642 -19.67 -2.83 27.97
CA PHE A 642 -20.79 -2.12 28.59
C PHE A 642 -22.10 -2.92 28.65
N GLN A 643 -22.08 -4.23 28.36
CA GLN A 643 -23.31 -5.03 28.30
C GLN A 643 -24.14 -4.98 29.59
N GLU A 644 -23.48 -4.95 30.74
CA GLU A 644 -24.12 -4.89 32.08
C GLU A 644 -24.39 -3.45 32.56
N MET A 645 -23.86 -2.44 31.88
CA MET A 645 -23.94 -1.02 32.29
C MET A 645 -24.97 -0.20 31.50
N LYS A 646 -25.96 -0.86 30.87
CA LYS A 646 -26.97 -0.16 30.03
C LYS A 646 -27.78 0.89 30.79
N SER A 647 -28.02 0.70 32.09
CA SER A 647 -28.70 1.68 32.95
C SER A 647 -27.86 2.95 33.20
N TRP A 648 -26.55 2.89 33.00
CA TRP A 648 -25.59 3.97 33.25
C TRP A 648 -25.30 4.82 32.01
N ARG A 649 -26.17 4.82 30.99
CA ARG A 649 -25.99 5.60 29.75
C ARG A 649 -25.71 7.10 29.94
N MET A 650 -26.13 7.68 31.06
CA MET A 650 -25.86 9.09 31.39
C MET A 650 -24.52 9.32 32.11
N LEU A 651 -23.85 8.27 32.56
CA LEU A 651 -22.58 8.38 33.29
C LEU A 651 -21.53 9.16 32.48
N PRO A 652 -21.31 8.89 31.17
CA PRO A 652 -20.35 9.68 30.40
C PRO A 652 -20.67 11.18 30.40
N PHE A 653 -21.94 11.54 30.19
CA PHE A 653 -22.41 12.94 30.21
C PHE A 653 -22.15 13.60 31.57
N LEU A 654 -22.53 12.93 32.66
CA LEU A 654 -22.37 13.46 34.02
C LEU A 654 -20.89 13.67 34.37
N VAL A 655 -20.02 12.74 33.99
CA VAL A 655 -18.57 12.86 34.20
C VAL A 655 -18.01 14.04 33.41
N ALA A 656 -18.36 14.18 32.13
CA ALA A 656 -17.86 15.28 31.30
C ALA A 656 -18.28 16.65 31.82
N VAL A 657 -19.56 16.83 32.18
CA VAL A 657 -20.06 18.11 32.73
C VAL A 657 -19.44 18.40 34.10
N SER A 658 -19.30 17.39 34.96
CA SER A 658 -18.70 17.57 36.29
C SER A 658 -17.23 17.99 36.19
N PHE A 659 -16.46 17.33 35.32
CA PHE A 659 -15.05 17.70 35.09
C PHE A 659 -14.93 19.06 34.43
N PHE A 660 -15.80 19.40 33.47
CA PHE A 660 -15.81 20.72 32.85
C PHE A 660 -15.98 21.84 33.88
N ILE A 661 -16.95 21.69 34.81
CA ILE A 661 -17.19 22.66 35.89
C ILE A 661 -16.00 22.69 36.87
N LEU A 662 -15.49 21.52 37.26
CA LEU A 662 -14.36 21.40 38.19
C LEU A 662 -13.11 22.10 37.66
N PHE A 663 -12.72 21.83 36.41
CA PHE A 663 -11.53 22.44 35.82
C PHE A 663 -11.71 23.91 35.51
N ALA A 664 -12.92 24.35 35.15
CA ALA A 664 -13.18 25.78 35.04
C ALA A 664 -13.06 26.53 36.38
N PHE A 665 -13.43 25.89 37.49
CA PHE A 665 -13.21 26.45 38.82
C PHE A 665 -11.72 26.51 39.13
N TRP A 666 -11.02 25.39 38.90
CA TRP A 666 -9.62 25.24 39.25
C TRP A 666 -8.69 26.16 38.44
N GLU A 667 -8.93 26.28 37.13
CA GLU A 667 -8.17 27.14 36.21
C GLU A 667 -8.63 28.61 36.23
N GLY A 668 -9.58 28.97 37.10
CA GLY A 668 -9.98 30.38 37.32
C GLY A 668 -10.89 30.99 36.24
N TYR A 669 -11.56 30.15 35.43
CA TYR A 669 -12.52 30.59 34.41
C TYR A 669 -13.93 30.91 34.97
N LEU A 670 -14.22 30.50 36.21
CA LEU A 670 -15.47 30.81 36.92
C LEU A 670 -15.43 32.23 37.55
N VAL A 671 -15.66 33.27 36.74
CA VAL A 671 -15.74 34.66 37.21
C VAL A 671 -17.16 35.22 36.97
N ALA A 672 -17.70 35.93 37.96
CA ALA A 672 -19.09 36.40 37.99
C ALA A 672 -19.43 37.44 36.89
N ASP A 673 -18.43 38.16 36.36
CA ASP A 673 -18.56 39.12 35.27
C ASP A 673 -18.70 38.47 33.88
N LYS A 674 -18.47 37.15 33.77
CA LYS A 674 -18.57 36.36 32.52
C LYS A 674 -19.78 35.43 32.49
N ILE A 675 -20.89 35.84 33.10
CA ILE A 675 -22.12 35.02 33.21
C ILE A 675 -22.70 34.55 31.86
N HIS A 676 -22.47 35.29 30.78
CA HIS A 676 -22.92 34.94 29.44
C HIS A 676 -22.19 33.71 28.87
N VAL A 677 -20.89 33.51 29.19
CA VAL A 677 -20.12 32.31 28.83
C VAL A 677 -20.72 31.08 29.51
N TRP A 678 -21.04 31.20 30.80
CA TRP A 678 -21.66 30.16 31.59
C TRP A 678 -23.08 29.84 31.14
N GLY A 679 -23.87 30.86 30.79
CA GLY A 679 -25.19 30.68 30.20
C GLY A 679 -25.13 29.89 28.88
N MET A 680 -24.17 30.20 28.01
CA MET A 680 -23.95 29.47 26.76
C MET A 680 -23.63 27.99 27.01
N TYR A 681 -22.64 27.68 27.86
CA TYR A 681 -22.28 26.28 28.15
C TYR A 681 -23.38 25.51 28.89
N ALA A 682 -24.20 26.19 29.71
CA ALA A 682 -25.38 25.58 30.32
C ALA A 682 -26.42 25.18 29.26
N VAL A 683 -26.65 26.02 28.25
CA VAL A 683 -27.52 25.68 27.11
C VAL A 683 -26.95 24.50 26.32
N MET A 684 -25.64 24.46 26.09
CA MET A 684 -24.97 23.33 25.41
C MET A 684 -25.12 22.02 26.17
N ALA A 685 -24.94 22.06 27.49
CA ALA A 685 -25.15 20.90 28.35
C ALA A 685 -26.62 20.43 28.31
N ALA A 686 -27.59 21.35 28.30
CA ALA A 686 -29.01 21.00 28.18
C ALA A 686 -29.35 20.35 26.83
N LEU A 687 -28.79 20.86 25.72
CA LEU A 687 -28.92 20.25 24.39
C LEU A 687 -28.30 18.85 24.35
N GLY A 688 -27.11 18.70 24.96
CA GLY A 688 -26.44 17.42 25.10
C GLY A 688 -27.24 16.40 25.92
N LEU A 689 -27.89 16.85 27.00
CA LEU A 689 -28.72 16.01 27.88
C LEU A 689 -29.87 15.35 27.12
N ILE A 690 -30.57 16.13 26.29
CA ILE A 690 -31.69 15.64 25.46
C ILE A 690 -31.22 14.49 24.55
N TYR A 691 -30.04 14.65 23.96
CA TYR A 691 -29.46 13.70 23.03
C TYR A 691 -28.96 12.42 23.73
N PHE A 692 -28.16 12.57 24.78
CA PHE A 692 -27.50 11.44 25.47
C PHE A 692 -28.50 10.51 26.15
N TRP A 693 -29.64 11.04 26.61
CA TRP A 693 -30.71 10.23 27.20
C TRP A 693 -31.26 9.16 26.24
N LYS A 694 -31.21 9.43 24.94
CA LYS A 694 -31.78 8.57 23.88
C LYS A 694 -30.78 7.59 23.29
N HIS A 695 -29.49 7.71 23.64
CA HIS A 695 -28.41 6.97 23.00
C HIS A 695 -27.76 5.94 23.94
N PRO A 696 -27.15 4.88 23.38
CA PRO A 696 -26.47 3.85 24.16
C PRO A 696 -25.17 4.37 24.78
N ILE A 697 -24.75 3.74 25.89
CA ILE A 697 -23.56 4.16 26.65
C ILE A 697 -22.28 4.09 25.82
N GLU A 698 -22.16 3.12 24.90
CA GLU A 698 -21.02 2.95 24.01
C GLU A 698 -20.85 4.17 23.10
N TRP A 699 -21.95 4.70 22.56
CA TRP A 699 -21.95 5.92 21.74
C TRP A 699 -21.63 7.16 22.56
N ASN A 700 -22.31 7.32 23.71
CA ASN A 700 -22.12 8.45 24.59
C ASN A 700 -20.67 8.56 25.10
N ALA A 701 -20.07 7.43 25.51
CA ALA A 701 -18.67 7.37 25.92
C ALA A 701 -17.73 7.67 24.74
N SER A 702 -18.04 7.17 23.55
CA SER A 702 -17.19 7.37 22.37
C SER A 702 -17.13 8.83 21.91
N ILE A 703 -18.28 9.51 21.83
CA ILE A 703 -18.32 10.95 21.51
C ILE A 703 -17.44 11.73 22.48
N ILE A 704 -17.62 11.52 23.78
CA ILE A 704 -16.89 12.29 24.79
C ILE A 704 -15.38 12.02 24.69
N ALA A 705 -14.98 10.75 24.66
CA ALA A 705 -13.58 10.38 24.59
C ALA A 705 -12.88 10.94 23.35
N VAL A 706 -13.53 10.81 22.17
CA VAL A 706 -12.98 11.28 20.90
C VAL A 706 -12.94 12.81 20.84
N SER A 707 -14.00 13.51 21.28
CA SER A 707 -14.03 14.97 21.33
C SER A 707 -12.94 15.55 22.22
N VAL A 708 -12.74 14.98 23.42
CA VAL A 708 -11.67 15.42 24.34
C VAL A 708 -10.29 15.15 23.75
N ALA A 709 -10.07 13.97 23.17
CA ALA A 709 -8.76 13.61 22.61
C ALA A 709 -8.40 14.47 21.38
N LEU A 710 -9.31 14.60 20.41
CA LEU A 710 -9.07 15.37 19.20
C LEU A 710 -9.08 16.88 19.44
N GLY A 711 -10.01 17.35 20.28
CA GLY A 711 -10.06 18.74 20.72
C GLY A 711 -8.77 19.13 21.43
N GLY A 712 -8.38 18.37 22.45
CA GLY A 712 -7.13 18.63 23.19
C GLY A 712 -5.88 18.56 22.31
N TYR A 713 -5.82 17.64 21.35
CA TYR A 713 -4.73 17.59 20.38
C TYR A 713 -4.68 18.86 19.51
N MET A 714 -5.83 19.33 19.02
CA MET A 714 -5.89 20.56 18.21
C MET A 714 -5.56 21.81 19.02
N GLU A 715 -6.10 21.95 20.24
CA GLU A 715 -5.78 23.06 21.14
C GLU A 715 -4.27 23.12 21.43
N LEU A 716 -3.66 21.96 21.72
CA LEU A 716 -2.22 21.86 21.97
C LEU A 716 -1.39 22.30 20.77
N LEU A 717 -1.71 21.83 19.57
CA LEU A 717 -0.94 22.17 18.37
C LEU A 717 -1.16 23.62 17.95
N GLY A 718 -2.39 24.13 18.03
CA GLY A 718 -2.71 25.51 17.68
C GLY A 718 -2.05 26.50 18.62
N TRP A 719 -2.08 26.25 19.93
CA TRP A 719 -1.34 27.04 20.91
C TRP A 719 0.17 26.98 20.66
N ARG A 720 0.74 25.79 20.42
CA ARG A 720 2.18 25.63 20.16
C ARG A 720 2.62 26.35 18.89
N ALA A 721 1.77 26.44 17.88
CA ALA A 721 1.99 27.22 16.67
C ALA A 721 1.75 28.73 16.87
N GLY A 722 1.22 29.13 18.03
CA GLY A 722 0.89 30.51 18.36
C GLY A 722 -0.31 31.05 17.58
N PHE A 723 -1.24 30.18 17.19
CA PHE A 723 -2.45 30.57 16.47
C PHE A 723 -3.50 31.20 17.37
N TRP A 724 -3.56 30.79 18.63
CA TRP A 724 -4.41 31.41 19.64
C TRP A 724 -3.78 31.30 21.02
N THR A 725 -4.25 32.16 21.93
CA THR A 725 -3.84 32.18 23.33
C THR A 725 -5.05 32.31 24.24
N TYR A 726 -4.88 31.85 25.48
CA TYR A 726 -5.93 31.87 26.49
C TYR A 726 -5.58 32.81 27.63
N THR A 727 -6.61 33.44 28.18
CA THR A 727 -6.53 34.39 29.29
C THR A 727 -7.44 33.90 30.42
N PRO A 728 -7.07 34.08 31.70
CA PRO A 728 -6.08 35.05 32.21
C PRO A 728 -4.63 34.52 32.39
N HIS A 729 -4.38 33.22 32.25
CA HIS A 729 -3.11 32.62 32.70
C HIS A 729 -2.10 32.29 31.58
N HIS A 730 -2.41 32.52 30.31
CA HIS A 730 -1.55 32.16 29.16
C HIS A 730 -1.05 30.71 29.22
N GLU A 731 -1.93 29.80 29.64
CA GLU A 731 -1.62 28.39 29.85
C GLU A 731 -1.37 27.65 28.53
N THR A 732 -0.57 26.58 28.63
CA THR A 732 -0.16 25.77 27.47
C THR A 732 -1.29 24.92 26.89
N LEU A 733 -2.22 24.48 27.74
CA LEU A 733 -3.39 23.68 27.37
C LEU A 733 -4.42 23.74 28.52
N PRO A 734 -5.34 24.72 28.52
CA PRO A 734 -6.38 24.78 29.55
C PRO A 734 -7.31 23.58 29.40
N VAL A 735 -7.39 22.75 30.44
CA VAL A 735 -8.24 21.55 30.46
C VAL A 735 -9.70 21.95 30.30
N PHE A 736 -10.09 23.13 30.77
CA PHE A 736 -11.40 23.73 30.49
C PHE A 736 -11.74 23.76 28.99
N PHE A 737 -10.86 24.32 28.15
CA PHE A 737 -11.09 24.41 26.71
C PHE A 737 -11.09 23.03 26.04
N VAL A 738 -10.22 22.12 26.49
CA VAL A 738 -10.20 20.73 26.02
C VAL A 738 -11.53 20.02 26.33
N LEU A 739 -12.04 20.14 27.55
CA LEU A 739 -13.32 19.55 27.95
C LEU A 739 -14.52 20.23 27.27
N SER A 740 -14.38 21.51 26.89
CA SER A 740 -15.41 22.24 26.16
C SER A 740 -15.73 21.58 24.81
N TRP A 741 -14.77 20.93 24.15
CA TRP A 741 -15.01 20.17 22.91
C TRP A 741 -16.04 19.06 23.09
N ALA A 742 -16.07 18.40 24.25
CA ALA A 742 -17.13 17.43 24.54
C ALA A 742 -18.50 18.13 24.58
N LEU A 743 -18.63 19.25 25.30
CA LEU A 743 -19.88 20.01 25.36
C LEU A 743 -20.31 20.53 23.98
N ASN A 744 -19.38 21.03 23.19
CA ASN A 744 -19.62 21.54 21.84
C ASN A 744 -20.12 20.43 20.92
N SER A 745 -19.46 19.26 20.93
CA SER A 745 -19.91 18.09 20.16
C SER A 745 -21.28 17.61 20.62
N MET A 746 -21.54 17.55 21.93
CA MET A 746 -22.85 17.18 22.47
C MET A 746 -23.95 18.14 22.00
N ALA A 747 -23.68 19.44 22.00
CA ALA A 747 -24.62 20.46 21.53
C ALA A 747 -24.91 20.34 20.03
N VAL A 748 -23.88 20.12 19.19
CA VAL A 748 -24.06 19.87 17.74
C VAL A 748 -24.97 18.68 17.51
N HIS A 749 -24.75 17.57 18.22
CA HIS A 749 -25.57 16.38 18.08
C HIS A 749 -27.00 16.58 18.60
N GLY A 750 -27.15 17.30 19.73
CA GLY A 750 -28.47 17.64 20.28
C GLY A 750 -29.29 18.54 19.36
N LEU A 751 -28.67 19.57 18.77
CA LEU A 751 -29.35 20.43 17.79
C LEU A 751 -29.71 19.66 16.52
N ALA A 752 -28.83 18.81 16.01
CA ALA A 752 -29.12 17.97 14.85
C ALA A 752 -30.33 17.06 15.12
N TYR A 753 -30.37 16.47 16.31
CA TYR A 753 -31.45 15.60 16.75
C TYR A 753 -32.79 16.33 16.85
N ILE A 754 -32.80 17.56 17.38
CA ILE A 754 -34.00 18.42 17.43
C ILE A 754 -34.52 18.73 16.01
N LEU A 755 -33.62 18.88 15.04
CA LEU A 755 -33.95 19.09 13.63
C LEU A 755 -34.29 17.80 12.87
N GLY A 756 -34.46 16.67 13.58
CA GLY A 756 -34.85 15.38 13.02
C GLY A 756 -33.73 14.59 12.37
N VAL A 757 -32.47 15.01 12.53
CA VAL A 757 -31.28 14.30 12.05
C VAL A 757 -30.58 13.62 13.21
N ASP A 758 -30.76 12.30 13.32
CA ASP A 758 -30.05 11.52 14.32
C ASP A 758 -28.64 11.17 13.82
N LEU A 759 -27.65 11.92 14.33
CA LEU A 759 -26.25 11.68 14.03
C LEU A 759 -25.67 10.47 14.77
N GLY A 760 -26.33 9.91 15.79
CA GLY A 760 -25.82 8.77 16.57
C GLY A 760 -26.38 7.43 16.15
N ASP A 761 -27.52 7.44 15.48
CA ASP A 761 -28.05 6.26 14.81
C ASP A 761 -27.23 5.97 13.55
N ARG A 762 -26.27 5.06 13.71
CA ARG A 762 -25.41 4.60 12.62
C ARG A 762 -26.22 4.11 11.43
N GLU A 763 -27.30 3.35 11.67
CA GLU A 763 -28.22 2.76 10.68
C GLU A 763 -28.97 3.81 9.86
N ARG A 764 -29.48 4.85 10.52
CA ARG A 764 -30.16 5.95 9.83
C ARG A 764 -29.21 6.85 9.05
N ARG A 765 -27.99 7.04 9.55
CA ARG A 765 -27.00 7.97 8.98
C ARG A 765 -26.36 7.45 7.70
N ARG A 766 -26.13 6.14 7.58
CA ARG A 766 -25.49 5.51 6.41
C ARG A 766 -26.52 4.81 5.53
N LEU A 767 -26.16 4.60 4.26
CA LEU A 767 -26.89 3.70 3.38
C LEU A 767 -26.28 2.30 3.54
N TRP A 768 -27.00 1.38 4.17
CA TRP A 768 -26.70 -0.03 3.99
C TRP A 768 -27.29 -0.48 2.65
N PRO A 769 -26.69 -1.47 1.96
CA PRO A 769 -27.46 -2.24 1.00
C PRO A 769 -28.71 -2.73 1.73
N GLU A 770 -29.89 -2.54 1.13
CA GLU A 770 -31.14 -3.08 1.67
C GLU A 770 -30.83 -4.50 2.16
N LYS A 771 -30.91 -4.74 3.48
CA LYS A 771 -31.18 -6.09 3.92
C LYS A 771 -32.43 -6.44 3.15
N LYS A 772 -32.35 -7.41 2.23
CA LYS A 772 -33.54 -8.13 1.80
C LYS A 772 -34.19 -8.55 3.10
N GLU A 773 -35.17 -7.76 3.56
CA GLU A 773 -36.07 -8.20 4.61
C GLU A 773 -36.56 -9.56 4.16
N LYS A 774 -36.71 -10.46 5.11
CA LYS A 774 -37.22 -11.80 4.87
C LYS A 774 -38.66 -11.72 4.36
N VAL A 775 -38.85 -11.34 3.09
CA VAL A 775 -40.09 -11.51 2.34
C VAL A 775 -40.44 -13.01 2.24
N GLY A 776 -39.46 -13.89 2.52
CA GLY A 776 -39.66 -15.34 2.65
C GLY A 776 -40.33 -15.84 3.93
N GLN A 777 -40.59 -15.03 4.97
CA GLN A 777 -41.30 -15.52 6.19
C GLN A 777 -42.78 -15.13 6.25
N GLN A 778 -43.22 -14.06 5.57
CA GLN A 778 -44.65 -13.76 5.44
C GLN A 778 -45.31 -14.54 4.28
N ALA A 779 -44.57 -14.87 3.22
CA ALA A 779 -45.08 -15.72 2.14
C ALA A 779 -45.34 -17.18 2.59
N VAL A 780 -44.60 -17.69 3.58
CA VAL A 780 -44.79 -19.05 4.13
C VAL A 780 -45.96 -19.11 5.14
N ILE A 781 -46.35 -17.98 5.74
CA ILE A 781 -47.53 -17.92 6.61
C ILE A 781 -48.81 -17.67 5.78
N ALA A 782 -48.71 -16.98 4.65
CA ALA A 782 -49.83 -16.80 3.72
C ALA A 782 -50.17 -18.09 2.94
N SER A 783 -49.18 -18.91 2.58
CA SER A 783 -49.44 -20.19 1.89
C SER A 783 -50.03 -21.27 2.82
N ARG A 784 -49.78 -21.21 4.13
CA ARG A 784 -50.41 -22.12 5.12
C ARG A 784 -51.83 -21.77 5.53
N ARG A 785 -52.39 -20.65 5.04
CA ARG A 785 -53.81 -20.27 5.24
C ARG A 785 -54.72 -20.57 4.05
N VAL A 786 -54.17 -21.17 2.99
CA VAL A 786 -54.94 -21.56 1.79
C VAL A 786 -55.13 -23.10 1.71
N GLU A 787 -54.60 -23.86 2.67
CA GLU A 787 -54.85 -25.32 2.83
C GLU A 787 -55.63 -25.69 4.11
N HIS A 788 -56.35 -24.75 4.74
CA HIS A 788 -57.38 -25.06 5.74
C HIS A 788 -58.59 -24.14 5.66
#